data_AF-A0A1B0G959-F1
#
_entry.id   AF-A0A1B0G959-F1
#
_cell.length_a   1.000
_cell.length_b   1.000
_cell.length_c   1.000
_cell.angle_alpha   90.00
_cell.angle_beta   90.00
_cell.angle_gamma   90.00
#
_symmetry.space_group_name_H-M   'P 1'
#
loop_
_entity.id
_entity.type
_entity.pdbx_description
1 polymer ?
#
loop_
_entity_poly.entity_id
_entity_poly.type
_entity_poly.pdbx_seq_one_letter_code
_entity_poly.pdbx_strand_id
1 'polypeptide(L)'
;MERKKILYKVLMLSLRSMNGLLMLSKAVINLDSAGSGGREILFQSGPGHPWLMKYYGAHIVYPYASTIAEELFQNGFVPSETDYRIFRDFGHIPGLDMAHSFNGFVYHTKYDRFTTIPRRTYQRTGDNVLALTKALANALELEDPSKYAEGNIVFYDILGWFIIYYSEQTGVIINITVSVLFLITLMIYIWNMANQTGMFRRRILLKFITIFGIQFVTINCALLMAVVIAIFLDAIGSPMSWFSKPWMIFGLYFCPIFFILGILPSIYLSHIKDYGLPLAYSIQLLMHSHCLLLTLLTIAMVSLGIRSAFLIMFGVAFYTLSVILNITARIHKTNFLWLIPHNLCQISPFLFYTYICYAFYTTFIPMEGRDGANRNPELLIGGFTVVICFLFAPFLINLLSLVRKSKTILSCFGIVWIIFMGIAISPMGFPYVEKEAPQRFYAVHSTRTFHDDSPTMNVKYEDFGFYVVPVDRRPQSIDFMFEEMNFTKSDANFCEAEIMCGFPIYSSRWLEWRNQSFWVEASQPVKTGWPTLKIISKEQTSSKTILFTLEVAGPHHISIFIQPTHGVKLMDWSFTKIPLEQNFTTPYYLYFSYALDPTPLRFHLEFKWETEDWSGSTFAIALIGHKVDDINTTDDFRQFLMSFPAWAHVSAWTSSYESWKL
;
A
#
# COMPACT_ATOMS: atom_id res chain seq x y z
N MET A 1 -1.02 -13.46 -1.75
CA MET A 1 -2.46 -13.37 -1.42
C MET A 1 -2.87 -14.22 -0.23
N GLU A 2 -2.20 -15.34 0.09
CA GLU A 2 -2.57 -16.19 1.24
C GLU A 2 -2.12 -15.71 2.64
N ARG A 3 -1.21 -14.73 2.76
CA ARG A 3 -0.71 -14.25 4.07
C ARG A 3 -1.64 -13.27 4.81
N LYS A 4 -2.71 -12.79 4.17
CA LYS A 4 -3.65 -11.81 4.78
C LYS A 4 -4.70 -12.44 5.70
N LYS A 5 -4.74 -13.77 5.82
CA LYS A 5 -5.69 -14.48 6.72
C LYS A 5 -5.39 -14.30 8.21
N ILE A 6 -4.29 -13.66 8.61
CA ILE A 6 -3.87 -13.58 10.02
C ILE A 6 -4.43 -12.34 10.74
N LEU A 7 -4.87 -11.30 10.02
CA LEU A 7 -5.25 -10.02 10.64
C LEU A 7 -6.73 -9.71 10.45
N TYR A 8 -7.55 -10.15 11.41
CA TYR A 8 -8.74 -9.39 11.76
C TYR A 8 -8.48 -8.77 13.13
N LYS A 9 -8.45 -7.43 13.18
CA LYS A 9 -8.70 -6.73 14.45
C LYS A 9 -10.13 -7.10 14.85
N VAL A 10 -10.27 -8.00 15.82
CA VAL A 10 -11.56 -8.31 16.43
C VAL A 10 -11.90 -7.12 17.32
N LEU A 11 -12.52 -6.12 16.72
CA LEU A 11 -13.04 -4.98 17.47
C LEU A 11 -14.43 -5.37 17.97
N MET A 12 -14.51 -5.90 19.18
CA MET A 12 -15.72 -5.71 19.98
C MET A 12 -15.61 -4.30 20.59
N LEU A 13 -16.03 -3.29 19.83
CA LEU A 13 -16.64 -2.16 20.49
C LEU A 13 -17.83 -2.73 21.26
N SER A 14 -18.05 -2.27 22.49
CA SER A 14 -19.29 -2.52 23.22
C SER A 14 -20.46 -2.12 22.30
N LEU A 15 -21.02 -3.10 21.58
CA LEU A 15 -22.09 -2.93 20.61
C LEU A 15 -23.31 -2.26 21.25
N ARG A 16 -23.41 -2.28 22.59
CA ARG A 16 -24.46 -1.59 23.34
C ARG A 16 -24.55 -0.09 23.07
N SER A 17 -23.44 0.64 22.88
CA SER A 17 -23.49 2.10 22.62
C SER A 17 -23.56 2.44 21.13
N MET A 18 -22.92 1.66 20.26
CA MET A 18 -22.92 1.92 18.81
C MET A 18 -24.22 1.50 18.11
N ASN A 19 -24.99 0.55 18.65
CA ASN A 19 -26.25 0.12 18.02
C ASN A 19 -27.22 1.29 17.79
N GLY A 20 -27.27 2.27 18.69
CA GLY A 20 -28.11 3.46 18.51
C GLY A 20 -27.63 4.37 17.37
N LEU A 21 -26.32 4.63 17.31
CA LEU A 21 -25.72 5.50 16.28
C LEU A 21 -25.79 4.86 14.89
N LEU A 22 -25.48 3.57 14.79
CA LEU A 22 -25.52 2.81 13.54
C LEU A 22 -26.96 2.69 13.00
N MET A 23 -27.98 2.58 13.86
CA MET A 23 -29.37 2.52 13.41
C MET A 23 -29.92 3.85 12.86
N LEU A 24 -29.37 5.00 13.26
CA LEU A 24 -29.86 6.32 12.86
C LEU A 24 -29.09 6.93 11.66
N SER A 25 -27.86 6.49 11.45
CA SER A 25 -26.99 7.04 10.40
C SER A 25 -27.36 6.48 9.03
N LYS A 26 -27.61 7.36 8.05
CA LYS A 26 -27.99 6.97 6.67
C LYS A 26 -26.86 7.12 5.64
N ALA A 27 -25.90 8.00 5.91
CA ALA A 27 -24.69 8.14 5.13
C ALA A 27 -23.54 8.67 6.01
N VAL A 28 -22.29 8.43 5.60
CA VAL A 28 -21.09 8.87 6.33
C VAL A 28 -20.13 9.61 5.39
N ILE A 29 -19.56 10.71 5.88
CA ILE A 29 -18.34 11.31 5.32
C ILE A 29 -17.23 11.06 6.33
N ASN A 30 -16.29 10.19 5.98
CA ASN A 30 -15.11 9.93 6.78
C ASN A 30 -13.94 10.81 6.30
N LEU A 31 -13.22 11.40 7.25
CA LEU A 31 -12.06 12.26 7.00
C LEU A 31 -10.89 11.69 7.77
N ASP A 32 -9.89 11.20 7.04
CA ASP A 32 -8.68 10.62 7.61
C ASP A 32 -7.43 11.37 7.09
N SER A 33 -6.27 10.98 7.58
CA SER A 33 -5.00 11.49 7.10
C SER A 33 -3.88 10.47 7.21
N ALA A 34 -3.06 10.44 6.17
CA ALA A 34 -1.79 9.73 6.09
C ALA A 34 -0.59 10.69 5.95
N GLY A 35 -0.79 11.99 6.21
CA GLY A 35 0.24 13.04 6.16
C GLY A 35 -0.19 14.36 6.80
N SER A 36 0.57 15.44 6.60
CA SER A 36 0.29 16.75 7.19
C SER A 36 -0.54 17.67 6.27
N GLY A 37 -1.57 17.14 5.61
CA GLY A 37 -2.57 17.92 4.85
C GLY A 37 -2.54 17.75 3.33
N GLY A 38 -2.70 18.86 2.58
CA GLY A 38 -2.79 18.84 1.12
C GLY A 38 -4.23 18.83 0.63
N ARG A 39 -4.49 18.13 -0.48
CA ARG A 39 -5.87 17.83 -0.93
C ARG A 39 -6.26 16.47 -0.40
N GLU A 40 -7.47 16.34 0.13
CA GLU A 40 -8.04 15.05 0.48
C GLU A 40 -8.41 14.28 -0.80
N ILE A 41 -7.85 13.09 -0.96
CA ILE A 41 -8.26 12.20 -2.06
C ILE A 41 -9.49 11.43 -1.62
N LEU A 42 -10.55 11.41 -2.42
CA LEU A 42 -11.61 10.42 -2.30
C LEU A 42 -11.05 9.07 -2.79
N PHE A 43 -10.84 8.17 -1.84
CA PHE A 43 -10.29 6.84 -2.11
C PHE A 43 -11.27 5.72 -1.77
N GLN A 44 -12.44 5.97 -1.17
CA GLN A 44 -13.55 5.00 -1.19
C GLN A 44 -14.89 5.71 -1.37
N SER A 45 -15.72 5.21 -2.26
CA SER A 45 -17.14 5.57 -2.41
C SER A 45 -17.95 4.29 -2.41
N GLY A 46 -18.87 4.11 -1.45
CA GLY A 46 -19.72 2.91 -1.49
C GLY A 46 -20.19 2.42 -0.14
N PRO A 47 -20.24 1.10 0.08
CA PRO A 47 -20.10 0.07 -0.95
C PRO A 47 -21.37 0.04 -1.82
N GLY A 48 -21.25 0.09 -3.15
CA GLY A 48 -22.36 -0.17 -4.07
C GLY A 48 -23.42 0.93 -4.23
N HIS A 49 -23.14 2.17 -3.83
CA HIS A 49 -24.09 3.30 -3.84
C HIS A 49 -23.63 4.41 -4.80
N PRO A 50 -23.84 4.28 -6.12
CA PRO A 50 -23.30 5.19 -7.13
C PRO A 50 -23.90 6.60 -7.05
N TRP A 51 -25.07 6.75 -6.42
CA TRP A 51 -25.70 8.06 -6.19
C TRP A 51 -24.80 9.01 -5.38
N LEU A 52 -23.92 8.49 -4.51
CA LEU A 52 -22.94 9.32 -3.79
C LEU A 52 -22.06 10.14 -4.75
N MET A 53 -21.66 9.56 -5.87
CA MET A 53 -20.81 10.24 -6.85
C MET A 53 -21.56 11.28 -7.68
N LYS A 54 -22.88 11.16 -7.82
CA LYS A 54 -23.72 12.22 -8.41
C LYS A 54 -23.66 13.48 -7.54
N TYR A 55 -23.78 13.33 -6.22
CA TYR A 55 -23.65 14.46 -5.29
C TYR A 55 -22.23 14.98 -5.21
N TYR A 56 -21.24 14.08 -5.14
CA TYR A 56 -19.83 14.46 -5.15
C TYR A 56 -19.48 15.26 -6.40
N GLY A 57 -19.74 14.72 -7.59
CA GLY A 57 -19.37 15.38 -8.84
C GLY A 57 -20.11 16.69 -9.11
N ALA A 58 -21.32 16.87 -8.58
CA ALA A 58 -22.08 18.10 -8.75
C ALA A 58 -21.72 19.20 -7.74
N HIS A 59 -21.18 18.85 -6.56
CA HIS A 59 -21.01 19.80 -5.45
C HIS A 59 -19.58 19.93 -4.91
N ILE A 60 -18.65 19.05 -5.30
CA ILE A 60 -17.27 19.15 -4.86
C ILE A 60 -16.63 20.43 -5.41
N VAL A 61 -15.98 21.20 -4.54
CA VAL A 61 -15.36 22.49 -4.91
C VAL A 61 -13.95 22.27 -5.46
N TYR A 62 -13.20 21.35 -4.84
CA TYR A 62 -11.84 20.99 -5.21
C TYR A 62 -11.75 19.47 -5.42
N PRO A 63 -11.98 18.97 -6.64
CA PRO A 63 -11.99 17.54 -6.89
C PRO A 63 -10.59 16.94 -6.76
N TYR A 64 -10.52 15.83 -6.03
CA TYR A 64 -9.38 14.91 -6.03
C TYR A 64 -9.91 13.52 -5.69
N ALA A 65 -9.97 12.62 -6.66
CA ALA A 65 -10.66 11.33 -6.51
C ALA A 65 -10.11 10.31 -7.50
N SER A 66 -10.03 9.04 -7.11
CA SER A 66 -9.58 8.00 -8.02
C SER A 66 -10.06 6.59 -7.64
N THR A 67 -10.71 5.91 -8.57
CA THR A 67 -11.00 4.46 -8.45
C THR A 67 -9.73 3.63 -8.33
N ILE A 68 -8.57 4.10 -8.82
CA ILE A 68 -7.29 3.41 -8.60
C ILE A 68 -6.98 3.38 -7.10
N ALA A 69 -7.16 4.50 -6.40
CA ALA A 69 -6.95 4.55 -4.96
C ALA A 69 -7.93 3.63 -4.22
N GLU A 70 -9.18 3.58 -4.69
CA GLU A 70 -10.20 2.67 -4.15
C GLU A 70 -9.87 1.20 -4.31
N GLU A 71 -9.52 0.76 -5.51
CA GLU A 71 -9.16 -0.64 -5.74
C GLU A 71 -7.88 -1.00 -4.98
N LEU A 72 -6.88 -0.12 -4.91
CA LEU A 72 -5.67 -0.36 -4.12
C LEU A 72 -5.97 -0.48 -2.62
N PHE A 73 -6.85 0.37 -2.08
CA PHE A 73 -7.22 0.35 -0.67
C PHE A 73 -8.06 -0.89 -0.33
N GLN A 74 -9.11 -1.18 -1.11
CA GLN A 74 -10.01 -2.33 -0.89
C GLN A 74 -9.28 -3.68 -1.04
N ASN A 75 -8.31 -3.79 -1.95
CA ASN A 75 -7.47 -4.99 -2.08
C ASN A 75 -6.29 -5.00 -1.09
N GLY A 76 -6.19 -3.99 -0.22
CA GLY A 76 -5.18 -3.83 0.83
C GLY A 76 -3.75 -3.73 0.31
N PHE A 77 -3.54 -3.17 -0.88
CA PHE A 77 -2.21 -2.72 -1.32
C PHE A 77 -1.74 -1.51 -0.50
N VAL A 78 -2.69 -0.75 0.07
CA VAL A 78 -2.41 0.25 1.10
C VAL A 78 -2.56 -0.42 2.47
N PRO A 79 -1.50 -0.51 3.30
CA PRO A 79 -1.52 -1.16 4.61
C PRO A 79 -2.14 -0.26 5.69
N SER A 80 -3.30 0.33 5.40
CA SER A 80 -4.01 1.26 6.28
C SER A 80 -5.48 0.86 6.41
N GLU A 81 -6.11 1.36 7.46
CA GLU A 81 -7.54 1.23 7.74
C GLU A 81 -8.03 2.59 8.25
N THR A 82 -9.33 2.84 8.11
CA THR A 82 -10.00 4.04 8.59
C THR A 82 -11.23 3.66 9.40
N ASP A 83 -11.77 4.59 10.18
CA ASP A 83 -13.02 4.36 10.92
C ASP A 83 -14.21 4.11 9.99
N TYR A 84 -14.11 4.50 8.71
CA TYR A 84 -15.11 4.18 7.69
C TYR A 84 -15.40 2.69 7.59
N ARG A 85 -14.40 1.84 7.85
CA ARG A 85 -14.58 0.39 7.90
C ARG A 85 -15.69 -0.03 8.85
N ILE A 86 -15.83 0.62 10.00
CA ILE A 86 -16.86 0.24 10.99
C ILE A 86 -18.26 0.47 10.42
N PHE A 87 -18.45 1.62 9.76
CA PHE A 87 -19.71 1.96 9.10
C PHE A 87 -19.99 1.09 7.88
N ARG A 88 -18.96 0.79 7.08
CA ARG A 88 -19.06 -0.01 5.85
C ARG A 88 -19.30 -1.49 6.11
N ASP A 89 -18.45 -2.12 6.91
CA ASP A 89 -18.41 -3.58 7.07
C ASP A 89 -19.45 -4.08 8.08
N PHE A 90 -19.74 -3.30 9.13
CA PHE A 90 -20.63 -3.71 10.22
C PHE A 90 -21.93 -2.90 10.26
N GLY A 91 -21.89 -1.62 9.91
CA GLY A 91 -23.08 -0.78 9.81
C GLY A 91 -23.83 -0.94 8.49
N HIS A 92 -23.14 -1.38 7.42
CA HIS A 92 -23.63 -1.35 6.04
C HIS A 92 -24.15 0.04 5.61
N ILE A 93 -23.53 1.10 6.14
CA ILE A 93 -23.91 2.48 5.86
C ILE A 93 -23.08 3.01 4.68
N PRO A 94 -23.71 3.56 3.63
CA PRO A 94 -22.98 4.13 2.52
C PRO A 94 -22.20 5.38 2.91
N GLY A 95 -21.07 5.62 2.26
CA GLY A 95 -20.30 6.83 2.53
C GLY A 95 -19.15 7.11 1.58
N LEU A 96 -18.51 8.23 1.89
CA LEU A 96 -17.32 8.76 1.22
C LEU A 96 -16.17 8.73 2.22
N ASP A 97 -15.07 8.09 1.83
CA ASP A 97 -13.83 8.06 2.61
C ASP A 97 -12.74 8.87 1.93
N MET A 98 -12.32 9.94 2.59
CA MET A 98 -11.37 10.90 2.06
C MET A 98 -10.18 11.08 3.00
N ALA A 99 -8.97 11.13 2.43
CA ALA A 99 -7.76 11.29 3.24
C ALA A 99 -6.75 12.26 2.65
N HIS A 100 -6.08 12.99 3.53
CA HIS A 100 -4.86 13.74 3.20
C HIS A 100 -3.66 12.81 3.08
N SER A 101 -2.75 13.06 2.15
CA SER A 101 -1.50 12.29 2.02
C SER A 101 -0.24 13.13 1.80
N PHE A 102 -0.37 14.46 1.76
CA PHE A 102 0.79 15.34 1.56
C PHE A 102 1.73 15.29 2.76
N ASN A 103 3.03 15.28 2.49
CA ASN A 103 4.07 15.26 3.52
C ASN A 103 3.89 14.13 4.56
N GLY A 104 3.65 12.90 4.09
CA GLY A 104 3.55 11.71 4.94
C GLY A 104 4.81 11.37 5.75
N PHE A 105 5.90 12.12 5.60
CA PHE A 105 7.16 11.90 6.31
C PHE A 105 7.04 12.23 7.81
N VAL A 106 6.21 13.21 8.16
CA VAL A 106 6.01 13.59 9.56
C VAL A 106 4.95 12.75 10.26
N TYR A 107 4.15 11.98 9.51
CA TYR A 107 3.07 11.15 10.04
C TYR A 107 3.55 10.21 11.16
N HIS A 108 2.79 10.14 12.25
CA HIS A 108 3.13 9.38 13.47
C HIS A 108 4.52 9.74 14.03
N THR A 109 4.90 11.02 13.95
CA THR A 109 6.12 11.53 14.59
C THR A 109 5.83 12.79 15.40
N LYS A 110 6.76 13.18 16.27
CA LYS A 110 6.71 14.46 17.00
C LYS A 110 6.70 15.71 16.09
N TYR A 111 6.97 15.55 14.80
CA TYR A 111 6.96 16.61 13.80
C TYR A 111 5.59 16.80 13.15
N ASP A 112 4.64 15.89 13.37
CA ASP A 112 3.25 16.04 12.96
C ASP A 112 2.56 17.10 13.83
N ARG A 113 2.68 18.36 13.42
CA ARG A 113 2.26 19.53 14.21
C ARG A 113 1.33 20.41 13.40
N PHE A 114 0.47 21.15 14.09
CA PHE A 114 -0.43 22.13 13.45
C PHE A 114 0.32 23.13 12.53
N THR A 115 1.58 23.45 12.85
CA THR A 115 2.45 24.34 12.06
C THR A 115 2.88 23.75 10.72
N THR A 116 2.85 22.42 10.57
CA THR A 116 3.22 21.71 9.33
C THR A 116 2.07 21.56 8.36
N ILE A 117 0.83 21.81 8.81
CA ILE A 117 -0.36 21.73 7.97
C ILE A 117 -0.48 22.99 7.12
N PRO A 118 -0.44 22.91 5.78
CA PRO A 118 -0.62 24.09 4.95
C PRO A 118 -1.98 24.75 5.21
N ARG A 119 -2.02 26.08 5.38
CA ARG A 119 -3.28 26.80 5.66
C ARG A 119 -4.39 26.53 4.65
N ARG A 120 -4.02 26.32 3.38
CA ARG A 120 -4.96 25.99 2.29
C ARG A 120 -5.67 24.66 2.49
N THR A 121 -5.10 23.71 3.24
CA THR A 121 -5.73 22.42 3.57
C THR A 121 -7.04 22.68 4.31
N TYR A 122 -7.02 23.46 5.40
CA TYR A 122 -8.21 23.73 6.22
C TYR A 122 -9.35 24.33 5.40
N GLN A 123 -9.05 25.36 4.60
CA GLN A 123 -10.07 26.02 3.79
C GLN A 123 -10.66 25.06 2.75
N ARG A 124 -9.80 24.34 2.01
CA ARG A 124 -10.25 23.45 0.94
C ARG A 124 -11.09 22.28 1.46
N THR A 125 -10.63 21.63 2.51
CA THR A 125 -11.37 20.54 3.15
C THR A 125 -12.68 21.06 3.73
N GLY A 126 -12.67 22.24 4.37
CA GLY A 126 -13.89 22.89 4.86
C GLY A 126 -14.89 23.18 3.74
N ASP A 127 -14.44 23.75 2.63
CA ASP A 127 -15.29 24.05 1.46
C ASP A 127 -15.90 22.78 0.85
N ASN A 128 -15.08 21.74 0.66
CA ASN A 128 -15.51 20.45 0.14
C ASN A 128 -16.52 19.77 1.08
N VAL A 129 -16.17 19.61 2.35
CA VAL A 129 -17.01 18.91 3.34
C VAL A 129 -18.33 19.66 3.57
N LEU A 130 -18.30 20.98 3.65
CA LEU A 130 -19.53 21.77 3.82
C LEU A 130 -20.45 21.64 2.61
N ALA A 131 -19.91 21.71 1.39
CA ALA A 131 -20.68 21.56 0.17
C ALA A 131 -21.30 20.16 0.06
N LEU A 132 -20.49 19.10 0.28
CA LEU A 132 -20.95 17.72 0.27
C LEU A 132 -21.99 17.44 1.35
N THR A 133 -21.77 17.91 2.57
CA THR A 133 -22.71 17.68 3.69
C THR A 133 -24.07 18.31 3.38
N LYS A 134 -24.10 19.55 2.88
CA LYS A 134 -25.34 20.21 2.46
C LYS A 134 -26.04 19.45 1.33
N ALA A 135 -25.27 18.97 0.36
CA ALA A 135 -25.80 18.26 -0.78
C ALA A 135 -26.41 16.90 -0.37
N LEU A 136 -25.66 16.11 0.41
CA LEU A 136 -26.11 14.80 0.91
C LEU A 136 -27.29 14.93 1.88
N ALA A 137 -27.30 15.93 2.77
CA ALA A 137 -28.41 16.15 3.71
C ALA A 137 -29.76 16.46 3.01
N ASN A 138 -29.72 16.87 1.74
CA ASN A 138 -30.90 17.09 0.90
C ASN A 138 -31.07 16.01 -0.18
N ALA A 139 -30.32 14.91 -0.11
CA ALA A 139 -30.45 13.82 -1.05
C ALA A 139 -31.70 12.97 -0.75
N LEU A 140 -32.51 12.74 -1.77
CA LEU A 140 -33.73 11.93 -1.65
C LEU A 140 -33.39 10.47 -1.30
N GLU A 141 -32.24 10.01 -1.77
CA GLU A 141 -31.69 8.68 -1.53
C GLU A 141 -31.43 8.41 -0.04
N LEU A 142 -31.32 9.42 0.83
CA LEU A 142 -31.16 9.23 2.28
C LEU A 142 -32.41 8.67 2.98
N GLU A 143 -33.60 8.81 2.40
CA GLU A 143 -34.82 8.23 2.96
C GLU A 143 -34.71 6.70 3.04
N ASP A 144 -34.17 6.10 1.98
CA ASP A 144 -33.94 4.66 1.87
C ASP A 144 -32.74 4.36 0.95
N PRO A 145 -31.50 4.44 1.47
CA PRO A 145 -30.30 4.25 0.66
C PRO A 145 -30.23 2.87 0.01
N SER A 146 -30.85 1.86 0.64
CA SER A 146 -30.83 0.47 0.19
C SER A 146 -31.47 0.27 -1.19
N LYS A 147 -32.45 1.11 -1.55
CA LYS A 147 -33.09 1.09 -2.87
C LYS A 147 -32.17 1.54 -4.01
N TYR A 148 -31.09 2.26 -3.67
CA TYR A 148 -30.17 2.88 -4.63
C TYR A 148 -28.80 2.20 -4.63
N ALA A 149 -28.74 0.95 -4.14
CA ALA A 149 -27.54 0.12 -4.15
C ALA A 149 -27.32 -0.51 -5.55
N GLU A 150 -27.09 0.33 -6.57
CA GLU A 150 -27.04 -0.06 -7.99
C GLU A 150 -25.65 -0.53 -8.47
N GLY A 151 -24.71 -0.76 -7.56
CA GLY A 151 -23.40 -1.34 -7.85
C GLY A 151 -22.25 -0.32 -7.89
N ASN A 152 -21.13 -0.70 -8.50
CA ASN A 152 -19.93 0.10 -8.45
C ASN A 152 -19.91 1.21 -9.50
N ILE A 153 -19.09 2.22 -9.21
CA ILE A 153 -18.87 3.38 -10.04
C ILE A 153 -17.38 3.51 -10.38
N VAL A 154 -17.08 3.99 -11.57
CA VAL A 154 -15.74 4.42 -11.97
C VAL A 154 -15.70 5.92 -11.84
N PHE A 155 -14.68 6.44 -11.17
CA PHE A 155 -14.47 7.86 -10.96
C PHE A 155 -13.00 8.22 -10.93
N TYR A 156 -12.66 9.35 -11.51
CA TYR A 156 -11.32 9.93 -11.46
C TYR A 156 -11.36 11.39 -11.85
N ASP A 157 -10.48 12.20 -11.27
CA ASP A 157 -10.32 13.59 -11.70
C ASP A 157 -9.27 13.75 -12.80
N ILE A 158 -9.40 14.83 -13.58
CA ILE A 158 -8.41 15.26 -14.57
C ILE A 158 -7.65 16.45 -13.98
N LEU A 159 -6.41 16.21 -13.53
CA LEU A 159 -5.49 17.22 -12.98
C LEU A 159 -6.04 18.00 -11.77
N GLY A 160 -7.09 17.50 -11.13
CA GLY A 160 -7.88 18.17 -10.10
C GLY A 160 -8.71 19.36 -10.59
N TRP A 161 -9.00 19.43 -11.89
CA TRP A 161 -9.85 20.49 -12.47
C TRP A 161 -11.33 20.11 -12.45
N PHE A 162 -11.65 18.88 -12.81
CA PHE A 162 -13.01 18.34 -12.82
C PHE A 162 -12.96 16.83 -12.66
N ILE A 163 -14.08 16.24 -12.25
CA ILE A 163 -14.23 14.80 -12.08
C ILE A 163 -14.99 14.18 -13.26
N ILE A 164 -14.55 12.99 -13.66
CA ILE A 164 -15.28 12.11 -14.56
C ILE A 164 -15.80 10.95 -13.71
N TYR A 165 -17.09 10.64 -13.84
CA TYR A 165 -17.67 9.46 -13.20
C TYR A 165 -18.73 8.82 -14.11
N TYR A 166 -18.82 7.49 -14.07
CA TYR A 166 -19.79 6.70 -14.82
C TYR A 166 -19.95 5.30 -14.21
N SER A 167 -21.08 4.63 -14.48
CA SER A 167 -21.31 3.26 -14.00
C SER A 167 -20.26 2.28 -14.52
N GLU A 168 -20.01 1.21 -13.76
CA GLU A 168 -19.09 0.14 -14.18
C GLU A 168 -19.40 -0.40 -15.59
N GLN A 169 -20.69 -0.62 -15.90
CA GLN A 169 -21.14 -1.06 -17.23
C GLN A 169 -20.79 -0.06 -18.34
N THR A 170 -20.96 1.24 -18.09
CA THR A 170 -20.57 2.28 -19.04
C THR A 170 -19.06 2.25 -19.27
N GLY A 171 -18.28 2.03 -18.22
CA GLY A 171 -16.84 1.82 -18.30
C GLY A 171 -16.48 0.65 -19.21
N VAL A 172 -17.12 -0.50 -19.04
CA VAL A 172 -16.91 -1.68 -19.91
C VAL A 172 -17.20 -1.33 -21.38
N ILE A 173 -18.31 -0.66 -21.66
CA ILE A 173 -18.69 -0.25 -23.03
C ILE A 173 -17.65 0.68 -23.65
N ILE A 174 -17.17 1.69 -22.90
CA ILE A 174 -16.12 2.62 -23.37
C ILE A 174 -14.83 1.86 -23.69
N ASN A 175 -14.37 1.00 -22.78
CA ASN A 175 -13.15 0.22 -22.97
C ASN A 175 -13.22 -0.69 -24.20
N ILE A 176 -14.33 -1.40 -24.40
CA ILE A 176 -14.56 -2.26 -25.56
C ILE A 176 -14.59 -1.42 -26.85
N THR A 177 -15.32 -0.30 -26.84
CA THR A 177 -15.47 0.57 -28.02
C THR A 177 -14.11 1.12 -28.46
N VAL A 178 -13.30 1.63 -27.52
CA VAL A 178 -11.95 2.15 -27.81
C VAL A 178 -11.04 1.04 -28.33
N SER A 179 -11.10 -0.14 -27.74
CA SER A 179 -10.30 -1.30 -28.17
C SER A 179 -10.66 -1.74 -29.59
N VAL A 180 -11.95 -1.86 -29.91
CA VAL A 180 -12.44 -2.21 -31.25
C VAL A 180 -12.06 -1.13 -32.27
N LEU A 181 -12.22 0.14 -31.92
CA LEU A 181 -11.83 1.26 -32.80
C LEU A 181 -10.33 1.24 -33.10
N PHE A 182 -9.49 0.96 -32.11
CA PHE A 182 -8.05 0.78 -32.31
C PHE A 182 -7.77 -0.38 -33.28
N LEU A 183 -8.37 -1.56 -33.07
CA LEU A 183 -8.18 -2.71 -33.94
C LEU A 183 -8.60 -2.43 -35.40
N ILE A 184 -9.73 -1.73 -35.60
CA ILE A 184 -10.18 -1.32 -36.93
C ILE A 184 -9.18 -0.36 -37.57
N THR A 185 -8.75 0.68 -36.85
CA THR A 185 -7.78 1.66 -37.37
C THR A 185 -6.42 1.03 -37.68
N LEU A 186 -5.96 0.08 -36.87
CA LEU A 186 -4.76 -0.72 -37.12
C LEU A 186 -4.87 -1.50 -38.44
N MET A 187 -5.98 -2.19 -38.68
CA MET A 187 -6.21 -2.95 -39.90
C MET A 187 -6.26 -2.06 -41.14
N ILE A 188 -6.97 -0.93 -41.06
CA ILE A 188 -7.02 0.09 -42.14
C ILE A 188 -5.61 0.63 -42.41
N TYR A 189 -4.83 0.88 -41.36
CA TYR A 189 -3.49 1.43 -41.47
C TYR A 189 -2.52 0.45 -42.16
N ILE A 190 -2.51 -0.83 -41.76
CA ILE A 190 -1.72 -1.89 -42.42
C ILE A 190 -2.11 -2.01 -43.90
N TRP A 191 -3.41 -1.94 -44.21
CA TRP A 191 -3.91 -1.99 -45.58
C TRP A 191 -3.43 -0.80 -46.42
N ASN A 192 -3.54 0.41 -45.89
CA ASN A 192 -3.08 1.64 -46.55
C ASN A 192 -1.56 1.61 -46.78
N MET A 193 -0.78 1.14 -45.81
CA MET A 193 0.67 1.01 -45.95
C MET A 193 1.04 0.02 -47.07
N ALA A 194 0.32 -1.10 -47.21
CA ALA A 194 0.53 -2.06 -48.28
C ALA A 194 0.31 -1.44 -49.66
N ASN A 195 -0.80 -0.72 -49.83
CA ASN A 195 -1.13 -0.10 -51.10
C ASN A 195 -0.13 1.01 -51.48
N GLN A 196 0.33 1.80 -50.52
CA GLN A 196 1.24 2.92 -50.79
C GLN A 196 2.69 2.50 -51.03
N THR A 197 3.15 1.46 -50.35
CA THR A 197 4.53 0.96 -50.51
C THR A 197 4.65 -0.02 -51.68
N GLY A 198 3.53 -0.47 -52.26
CA GLY A 198 3.51 -1.51 -53.30
C GLY A 198 3.92 -2.90 -52.78
N MET A 199 4.09 -3.07 -51.46
CA MET A 199 4.48 -4.35 -50.88
C MET A 199 3.27 -5.27 -50.66
N PHE A 200 3.49 -6.58 -50.83
CA PHE A 200 2.49 -7.58 -50.45
C PHE A 200 2.09 -7.46 -48.97
N ARG A 201 0.78 -7.50 -48.69
CA ARG A 201 0.23 -7.41 -47.33
C ARG A 201 0.84 -8.42 -46.36
N ARG A 202 1.10 -9.65 -46.82
CA ARG A 202 1.77 -10.69 -46.03
C ARG A 202 3.13 -10.23 -45.51
N ARG A 203 3.91 -9.49 -46.31
CA ARG A 203 5.23 -8.99 -45.91
C ARG A 203 5.13 -7.91 -44.84
N ILE A 204 4.16 -6.99 -44.95
CA ILE A 204 3.93 -5.96 -43.92
C ILE A 204 3.44 -6.61 -42.62
N LEU A 205 2.52 -7.57 -42.70
CA LEU A 205 2.03 -8.29 -41.54
C LEU A 205 3.18 -9.03 -40.81
N LEU A 206 4.05 -9.71 -41.55
CA LEU A 206 5.24 -10.35 -40.97
C LEU A 206 6.15 -9.33 -40.28
N LYS A 207 6.40 -8.17 -40.90
CA LYS A 207 7.17 -7.09 -40.27
C LYS A 207 6.49 -6.58 -38.99
N PHE A 208 5.17 -6.39 -39.01
CA PHE A 208 4.43 -5.97 -37.83
C PHE A 208 4.54 -7.00 -36.70
N ILE A 209 4.41 -8.30 -37.00
CA ILE A 209 4.58 -9.39 -36.02
C ILE A 209 6.00 -9.38 -35.43
N THR A 210 7.04 -9.20 -36.27
CA THR A 210 8.42 -9.10 -35.77
C THR A 210 8.62 -7.89 -34.86
N ILE A 211 8.11 -6.71 -35.27
CA ILE A 211 8.16 -5.48 -34.46
C ILE A 211 7.40 -5.64 -33.15
N PHE A 212 6.24 -6.29 -33.17
CA PHE A 212 5.46 -6.62 -31.99
C PHE A 212 6.23 -7.54 -31.04
N GLY A 213 6.89 -8.58 -31.55
CA GLY A 213 7.76 -9.44 -30.76
C GLY A 213 8.92 -8.68 -30.11
N ILE A 214 9.54 -7.75 -30.84
CA ILE A 214 10.61 -6.90 -30.30
C ILE A 214 10.10 -5.96 -29.23
N GLN A 215 8.95 -5.33 -29.45
CA GLN A 215 8.34 -4.45 -28.46
C GLN A 215 8.01 -5.23 -27.18
N PHE A 216 7.45 -6.43 -27.32
CA PHE A 216 7.18 -7.33 -26.19
C PHE A 216 8.46 -7.68 -25.43
N VAL A 217 9.52 -8.13 -26.11
CA VAL A 217 10.82 -8.43 -25.46
C VAL A 217 11.38 -7.19 -24.76
N THR A 218 11.32 -6.03 -25.41
CA THR A 218 11.86 -4.77 -24.89
C THR A 218 11.18 -4.36 -23.58
N ILE A 219 9.86 -4.50 -23.48
CA ILE A 219 9.10 -4.21 -22.25
C ILE A 219 9.48 -5.19 -21.14
N ASN A 220 9.57 -6.48 -21.45
CA ASN A 220 9.97 -7.49 -20.46
C ASN A 220 11.39 -7.26 -19.95
N CYS A 221 12.33 -6.87 -20.82
CA CYS A 221 13.68 -6.47 -20.42
C CYS A 221 13.68 -5.23 -19.52
N ALA A 222 12.83 -4.24 -19.80
CA ALA A 222 12.72 -3.04 -18.96
C ALA A 222 12.15 -3.36 -17.56
N LEU A 223 11.14 -4.25 -17.49
CA LEU A 223 10.60 -4.76 -16.23
C LEU A 223 11.67 -5.52 -15.43
N LEU A 224 12.38 -6.45 -16.09
CA LEU A 224 13.46 -7.21 -15.46
C LEU A 224 14.55 -6.28 -14.92
N MET A 225 14.92 -5.24 -15.68
CA MET A 225 15.92 -4.26 -15.25
C MET A 225 15.52 -3.55 -13.96
N ALA A 226 14.26 -3.10 -13.83
CA ALA A 226 13.79 -2.46 -12.61
C ALA A 226 13.85 -3.40 -11.40
N VAL A 227 13.47 -4.67 -11.58
CA VAL A 227 13.56 -5.70 -10.54
C VAL A 227 15.02 -5.96 -10.14
N VAL A 228 15.93 -6.03 -11.11
CA VAL A 228 17.37 -6.21 -10.85
C VAL A 228 17.93 -5.05 -10.06
N ILE A 229 17.61 -3.80 -10.43
CA ILE A 229 18.04 -2.61 -9.69
C ILE A 229 17.51 -2.66 -8.24
N ALA A 230 16.23 -3.01 -8.08
CA ALA A 230 15.59 -3.06 -6.77
C ALA A 230 16.19 -4.13 -5.84
N ILE A 231 16.48 -5.33 -6.36
CA ILE A 231 17.13 -6.40 -5.60
C ILE A 231 18.59 -6.03 -5.30
N PHE A 232 19.29 -5.43 -6.27
CA PHE A 232 20.69 -5.06 -6.10
C PHE A 232 20.88 -3.99 -5.02
N LEU A 233 20.10 -2.90 -5.04
CA LEU A 233 20.18 -1.84 -4.03
C LEU A 233 19.86 -2.35 -2.62
N ASP A 234 18.90 -3.26 -2.50
CA ASP A 234 18.54 -3.91 -1.24
C ASP A 234 19.65 -4.84 -0.73
N ALA A 235 20.23 -5.66 -1.62
CA ALA A 235 21.28 -6.62 -1.26
C ALA A 235 22.58 -5.94 -0.75
N ILE A 236 22.91 -4.75 -1.24
CA ILE A 236 24.08 -3.98 -0.80
C ILE A 236 23.79 -3.07 0.41
N GLY A 237 22.57 -3.10 0.95
CA GLY A 237 22.18 -2.27 2.09
C GLY A 237 22.00 -0.79 1.77
N SER A 238 21.78 -0.43 0.50
CA SER A 238 21.53 0.95 0.03
C SER A 238 20.11 1.19 -0.53
N PRO A 239 19.02 0.59 0.02
CA PRO A 239 17.68 0.90 -0.46
C PRO A 239 17.27 2.32 -0.04
N MET A 240 16.19 2.80 -0.63
CA MET A 240 15.49 4.04 -0.31
C MET A 240 16.28 5.34 -0.57
N SER A 241 17.34 5.32 -1.39
CA SER A 241 18.13 6.55 -1.68
C SER A 241 17.31 7.72 -2.23
N TRP A 242 16.10 7.45 -2.72
CA TRP A 242 15.09 8.40 -3.17
C TRP A 242 14.16 8.96 -2.07
N PHE A 243 14.21 8.47 -0.83
CA PHE A 243 13.22 8.76 0.22
C PHE A 243 13.08 10.26 0.52
N SER A 244 14.16 10.95 0.88
CA SER A 244 14.20 12.41 0.99
C SER A 244 14.45 13.12 -0.34
N LYS A 245 14.87 12.37 -1.37
CA LYS A 245 15.31 12.90 -2.67
C LYS A 245 14.54 12.23 -3.83
N PRO A 246 13.24 12.49 -4.00
CA PRO A 246 12.43 11.79 -5.00
C PRO A 246 12.95 11.90 -6.44
N TRP A 247 13.73 12.93 -6.77
CA TRP A 247 14.38 13.10 -8.06
C TRP A 247 15.38 11.97 -8.40
N MET A 248 15.88 11.22 -7.40
CA MET A 248 16.72 10.02 -7.62
C MET A 248 15.99 8.94 -8.43
N ILE A 249 14.66 8.85 -8.32
CA ILE A 249 13.84 7.88 -9.08
C ILE A 249 14.01 8.06 -10.58
N PHE A 250 14.22 9.30 -11.05
CA PHE A 250 14.46 9.57 -12.46
C PHE A 250 15.69 8.83 -12.99
N GLY A 251 16.84 8.99 -12.34
CA GLY A 251 18.06 8.33 -12.78
C GLY A 251 18.08 6.83 -12.44
N LEU A 252 17.51 6.42 -11.31
CA LEU A 252 17.52 5.01 -10.88
C LEU A 252 16.55 4.15 -11.68
N TYR A 253 15.37 4.65 -12.05
CA TYR A 253 14.32 3.84 -12.67
C TYR A 253 13.90 4.34 -14.06
N PHE A 254 13.61 5.64 -14.24
CA PHE A 254 13.17 6.13 -15.57
C PHE A 254 14.28 6.00 -16.63
N CYS A 255 15.51 6.43 -16.32
CA CYS A 255 16.64 6.37 -17.24
C CYS A 255 16.97 4.97 -17.78
N PRO A 256 17.16 3.92 -16.96
CA PRO A 256 17.45 2.58 -17.48
C PRO A 256 16.27 2.00 -18.28
N ILE A 257 15.03 2.31 -17.88
CA ILE A 257 13.84 1.92 -18.65
C ILE A 257 13.83 2.61 -20.01
N PHE A 258 14.04 3.92 -20.08
CA PHE A 258 14.11 4.67 -21.35
C PHE A 258 15.26 4.20 -22.24
N PHE A 259 16.40 3.87 -21.64
CA PHE A 259 17.53 3.28 -22.35
C PHE A 259 17.12 1.98 -23.03
N ILE A 260 16.54 1.02 -22.31
CA ILE A 260 16.12 -0.28 -22.85
C ILE A 260 15.00 -0.10 -23.89
N LEU A 261 13.97 0.69 -23.57
CA LEU A 261 12.82 0.95 -24.43
C LEU A 261 13.21 1.56 -25.77
N GLY A 262 14.28 2.36 -25.83
CA GLY A 262 14.75 2.97 -27.08
C GLY A 262 15.87 2.21 -27.79
N ILE A 263 16.85 1.66 -27.05
CA ILE A 263 18.07 1.10 -27.65
C ILE A 263 17.79 -0.19 -28.42
N LEU A 264 16.95 -1.09 -27.88
CA LEU A 264 16.64 -2.37 -28.51
C LEU A 264 15.90 -2.17 -29.85
N PRO A 265 14.82 -1.36 -29.93
CA PRO A 265 14.21 -1.03 -31.21
C PRO A 265 15.16 -0.29 -32.17
N SER A 266 15.99 0.64 -31.66
CA SER A 266 16.95 1.37 -32.49
C SER A 266 18.00 0.47 -33.13
N ILE A 267 18.50 -0.53 -32.40
CA ILE A 267 19.41 -1.56 -32.92
C ILE A 267 18.72 -2.34 -34.05
N TYR A 268 17.50 -2.85 -33.81
CA TYR A 268 16.73 -3.57 -34.83
C TYR A 268 16.51 -2.73 -36.10
N LEU A 269 16.03 -1.48 -35.95
CA LEU A 269 15.79 -0.57 -37.06
C LEU A 269 17.06 -0.27 -37.86
N SER A 270 18.23 -0.27 -37.23
CA SER A 270 19.51 -0.04 -37.91
C SER A 270 19.96 -1.22 -38.80
N HIS A 271 19.55 -2.45 -38.48
CA HIS A 271 19.88 -3.65 -39.27
C HIS A 271 18.93 -3.88 -40.45
N ILE A 272 17.81 -3.15 -40.52
CA ILE A 272 16.72 -3.41 -41.49
C ILE A 272 16.63 -2.33 -42.57
N LYS A 273 17.61 -1.42 -42.63
CA LYS A 273 17.68 -0.35 -43.63
C LYS A 273 17.54 -0.83 -45.09
N ASP A 274 17.78 -2.11 -45.37
CA ASP A 274 17.82 -2.68 -46.72
C ASP A 274 16.52 -3.36 -47.19
N TYR A 275 15.45 -3.40 -46.37
CA TYR A 275 14.22 -4.17 -46.69
C TYR A 275 13.00 -3.35 -47.12
N GLY A 276 13.19 -2.14 -47.65
CA GLY A 276 12.18 -1.41 -48.43
C GLY A 276 11.01 -0.73 -47.66
N LEU A 277 11.03 -0.67 -46.32
CA LEU A 277 10.04 0.11 -45.56
C LEU A 277 10.69 1.40 -45.01
N PRO A 278 10.14 2.60 -45.32
CA PRO A 278 10.64 3.87 -44.77
C PRO A 278 10.70 3.87 -43.24
N LEU A 279 11.73 4.51 -42.68
CA LEU A 279 11.94 4.60 -41.22
C LEU A 279 10.71 5.15 -40.48
N ALA A 280 10.04 6.16 -41.05
CA ALA A 280 8.83 6.75 -40.48
C ALA A 280 7.69 5.72 -40.32
N TYR A 281 7.53 4.80 -41.28
CA TYR A 281 6.55 3.73 -41.18
C TYR A 281 6.95 2.67 -40.16
N SER A 282 8.23 2.31 -40.10
CA SER A 282 8.73 1.36 -39.10
C SER A 282 8.50 1.86 -37.65
N ILE A 283 8.67 3.17 -37.41
CA ILE A 283 8.41 3.78 -36.10
C ILE A 283 6.91 3.85 -35.81
N GLN A 284 6.08 4.18 -36.79
CA GLN A 284 4.62 4.10 -36.63
C GLN A 284 4.18 2.66 -36.29
N LEU A 285 4.70 1.63 -36.97
CA LEU A 285 4.42 0.22 -36.63
C LEU A 285 4.85 -0.15 -35.21
N LEU A 286 5.97 0.39 -34.72
CA LEU A 286 6.42 0.17 -33.35
C LEU A 286 5.41 0.74 -32.34
N MET A 287 4.91 1.95 -32.56
CA MET A 287 3.88 2.54 -31.70
C MET A 287 2.53 1.83 -31.82
N HIS A 288 2.14 1.38 -33.02
CA HIS A 288 0.95 0.55 -33.21
C HIS A 288 1.08 -0.77 -32.44
N SER A 289 2.27 -1.39 -32.47
CA SER A 289 2.53 -2.64 -31.74
C SER A 289 2.43 -2.44 -30.23
N HIS A 290 2.91 -1.30 -29.74
CA HIS A 290 2.79 -0.94 -28.34
C HIS A 290 1.33 -0.67 -27.93
N CYS A 291 0.58 0.07 -28.74
CA CYS A 291 -0.84 0.31 -28.48
C CYS A 291 -1.67 -1.00 -28.55
N LEU A 292 -1.26 -1.96 -29.39
CA LEU A 292 -1.86 -3.30 -29.39
C LEU A 292 -1.62 -4.03 -28.05
N LEU A 293 -0.42 -3.95 -27.48
CA LEU A 293 -0.15 -4.51 -26.14
C LEU A 293 -1.03 -3.86 -25.06
N LEU A 294 -1.15 -2.53 -25.07
CA LEU A 294 -2.04 -1.82 -24.15
C LEU A 294 -3.51 -2.22 -24.36
N THR A 295 -3.96 -2.37 -25.60
CA THR A 295 -5.32 -2.81 -25.93
C THR A 295 -5.60 -4.22 -25.43
N LEU A 296 -4.67 -5.15 -25.60
CA LEU A 296 -4.79 -6.51 -25.08
C LEU A 296 -4.85 -6.51 -23.54
N LEU A 297 -4.06 -5.65 -22.89
CA LEU A 297 -4.09 -5.49 -21.45
C LEU A 297 -5.42 -4.87 -20.96
N THR A 298 -5.96 -3.88 -21.67
CA THR A 298 -7.30 -3.33 -21.39
C THR A 298 -8.37 -4.41 -21.48
N ILE A 299 -8.35 -5.23 -22.53
CA ILE A 299 -9.31 -6.35 -22.70
C ILE A 299 -9.18 -7.34 -21.53
N ALA A 300 -7.95 -7.68 -21.14
CA ALA A 300 -7.70 -8.58 -20.01
C ALA A 300 -8.24 -7.98 -18.69
N MET A 301 -7.94 -6.71 -18.39
CA MET A 301 -8.44 -6.04 -17.19
C MET A 301 -9.96 -5.97 -17.14
N VAL A 302 -10.61 -5.63 -18.25
CA VAL A 302 -12.08 -5.62 -18.36
C VAL A 302 -12.66 -7.00 -18.14
N SER A 303 -12.05 -8.05 -18.72
CA SER A 303 -12.50 -9.44 -18.53
C SER A 303 -12.37 -9.93 -17.08
N LEU A 304 -11.47 -9.33 -16.30
CA LEU A 304 -11.26 -9.60 -14.88
C LEU A 304 -12.10 -8.69 -13.96
N GLY A 305 -12.93 -7.80 -14.51
CA GLY A 305 -13.74 -6.86 -13.72
C GLY A 305 -12.92 -5.75 -13.04
N ILE A 306 -11.72 -5.43 -13.54
CA ILE A 306 -10.87 -4.40 -12.94
C ILE A 306 -11.30 -3.03 -13.47
N ARG A 307 -11.79 -2.16 -12.57
CA ARG A 307 -12.36 -0.85 -12.91
C ARG A 307 -11.30 0.16 -13.31
N SER A 308 -10.07 0.05 -12.79
CA SER A 308 -8.93 0.89 -13.18
C SER A 308 -8.45 0.71 -14.63
N ALA A 309 -9.09 -0.16 -15.44
CA ALA A 309 -8.81 -0.29 -16.87
C ALA A 309 -8.90 1.04 -17.66
N PHE A 310 -9.67 2.02 -17.14
CA PHE A 310 -9.75 3.37 -17.73
C PHE A 310 -8.38 4.04 -17.87
N LEU A 311 -7.42 3.72 -17.01
CA LEU A 311 -6.05 4.25 -17.04
C LEU A 311 -5.35 3.93 -18.36
N ILE A 312 -5.49 2.69 -18.82
CA ILE A 312 -4.89 2.18 -20.05
C ILE A 312 -5.70 2.66 -21.26
N MET A 313 -7.03 2.59 -21.15
CA MET A 313 -7.93 3.08 -22.18
C MET A 313 -7.68 4.54 -22.53
N PHE A 314 -7.35 5.39 -21.55
CA PHE A 314 -7.02 6.79 -21.80
C PHE A 314 -5.88 6.95 -22.82
N GLY A 315 -4.78 6.21 -22.65
CA GLY A 315 -3.65 6.22 -23.58
C GLY A 315 -4.02 5.64 -24.95
N VAL A 316 -4.76 4.52 -24.97
CA VAL A 316 -5.23 3.89 -26.22
C VAL A 316 -6.15 4.82 -27.00
N ALA A 317 -7.06 5.53 -26.33
CA ALA A 317 -8.02 6.43 -26.95
C ALA A 317 -7.33 7.61 -27.64
N PHE A 318 -6.41 8.29 -26.95
CA PHE A 318 -5.68 9.43 -27.52
C PHE A 318 -4.69 9.00 -28.61
N TYR A 319 -4.05 7.84 -28.48
CA TYR A 319 -3.25 7.29 -29.57
C TYR A 319 -4.12 6.95 -30.80
N THR A 320 -5.26 6.31 -30.60
CA THR A 320 -6.22 5.97 -31.67
C THR A 320 -6.73 7.23 -32.36
N LEU A 321 -7.04 8.28 -31.60
CA LEU A 321 -7.41 9.59 -32.15
C LEU A 321 -6.30 10.15 -33.04
N SER A 322 -5.03 10.08 -32.60
CA SER A 322 -3.90 10.48 -33.44
C SER A 322 -3.84 9.70 -34.76
N VAL A 323 -4.04 8.39 -34.72
CA VAL A 323 -4.04 7.54 -35.91
C VAL A 323 -5.18 7.92 -36.86
N ILE A 324 -6.38 8.16 -36.33
CA ILE A 324 -7.54 8.62 -37.12
C ILE A 324 -7.22 9.94 -37.81
N LEU A 325 -6.74 10.95 -37.08
CA LEU A 325 -6.36 12.26 -37.64
C LEU A 325 -5.29 12.13 -38.73
N ASN A 326 -4.31 11.24 -38.52
CA ASN A 326 -3.25 10.98 -39.48
C ASN A 326 -3.74 10.29 -40.77
N ILE A 327 -4.70 9.37 -40.65
CA ILE A 327 -5.33 8.69 -41.78
C ILE A 327 -6.22 9.67 -42.56
N THR A 328 -7.09 10.41 -41.86
CA THR A 328 -8.06 11.33 -42.48
C THR A 328 -7.38 12.48 -43.20
N ALA A 329 -6.36 13.09 -42.60
CA ALA A 329 -5.55 14.14 -43.23
C ALA A 329 -4.56 13.59 -44.28
N ARG A 330 -4.47 12.26 -44.45
CA ARG A 330 -3.54 11.58 -45.36
C ARG A 330 -2.06 11.97 -45.16
N ILE A 331 -1.69 12.41 -43.95
CA ILE A 331 -0.32 12.83 -43.60
C ILE A 331 0.53 11.73 -42.98
N HIS A 332 -0.07 10.59 -42.61
CA HIS A 332 0.64 9.37 -42.16
C HIS A 332 1.74 8.90 -43.11
N LYS A 333 1.61 9.21 -44.41
CA LYS A 333 2.56 8.84 -45.48
C LYS A 333 3.78 9.74 -45.58
N THR A 334 3.78 10.86 -44.87
CA THR A 334 4.90 11.81 -44.90
C THR A 334 6.01 11.37 -43.95
N ASN A 335 7.20 11.93 -44.09
CA ASN A 335 8.30 11.62 -43.17
C ASN A 335 8.06 12.18 -41.76
N PHE A 336 7.49 13.38 -41.65
CA PHE A 336 7.43 14.13 -40.38
C PHE A 336 6.08 14.78 -40.06
N LEU A 337 5.18 15.05 -41.01
CA LEU A 337 3.94 15.80 -40.69
C LEU A 337 3.01 15.00 -39.78
N TRP A 338 3.06 13.67 -39.83
CA TRP A 338 2.28 12.80 -38.95
C TRP A 338 2.64 12.94 -37.45
N LEU A 339 3.83 13.48 -37.16
CA LEU A 339 4.28 13.77 -35.79
C LEU A 339 3.43 14.87 -35.14
N ILE A 340 2.86 15.80 -35.91
CA ILE A 340 2.10 16.92 -35.36
C ILE A 340 0.85 16.43 -34.61
N PRO A 341 -0.10 15.73 -35.26
CA PRO A 341 -1.28 15.20 -34.54
C PRO A 341 -0.90 14.14 -33.50
N HIS A 342 0.20 13.38 -33.70
CA HIS A 342 0.72 12.47 -32.68
C HIS A 342 1.11 13.20 -31.40
N ASN A 343 2.05 14.14 -31.47
CA ASN A 343 2.52 14.86 -30.30
C ASN A 343 1.39 15.64 -29.62
N LEU A 344 0.50 16.30 -30.40
CA LEU A 344 -0.65 17.00 -29.85
C LEU A 344 -1.59 16.07 -29.05
N CYS A 345 -1.88 14.88 -29.57
CA CYS A 345 -2.72 13.91 -28.87
C CYS A 345 -2.02 13.31 -27.64
N GLN A 346 -0.68 13.20 -27.64
CA GLN A 346 0.07 12.65 -26.50
C GLN A 346 0.23 13.62 -25.33
N ILE A 347 -0.01 14.94 -25.51
CA ILE A 347 0.07 15.91 -24.41
C ILE A 347 -0.89 15.54 -23.28
N SER A 348 -2.14 15.18 -23.59
CA SER A 348 -3.14 14.89 -22.56
C SER A 348 -2.82 13.62 -21.76
N PRO A 349 -2.53 12.45 -22.37
CA PRO A 349 -2.01 11.28 -21.66
C PRO A 349 -0.76 11.58 -20.83
N PHE A 350 0.20 12.32 -21.39
CA PHE A 350 1.43 12.66 -20.67
C PHE A 350 1.15 13.46 -19.39
N LEU A 351 0.31 14.50 -19.48
CA LEU A 351 -0.07 15.29 -18.31
C LEU A 351 -0.84 14.45 -17.28
N PHE A 352 -1.76 13.61 -17.74
CA PHE A 352 -2.56 12.74 -16.88
C PHE A 352 -1.69 11.72 -16.12
N TYR A 353 -0.81 11.01 -16.83
CA TYR A 353 0.09 10.04 -16.21
C TYR A 353 1.14 10.71 -15.31
N THR A 354 1.61 11.91 -15.65
CA THR A 354 2.50 12.70 -14.78
C THR A 354 1.79 13.09 -13.49
N TYR A 355 0.52 13.47 -13.57
CA TYR A 355 -0.31 13.78 -12.40
C TYR A 355 -0.52 12.56 -11.50
N ILE A 356 -0.80 11.39 -12.07
CA ILE A 356 -0.89 10.13 -11.33
C ILE A 356 0.45 9.74 -10.71
N CYS A 357 1.55 9.88 -11.45
CA CYS A 357 2.91 9.70 -10.94
C CYS A 357 3.17 10.55 -9.70
N TYR A 358 2.81 11.84 -9.78
CA TYR A 358 2.95 12.76 -8.67
C TYR A 358 2.12 12.28 -7.46
N ALA A 359 0.83 12.02 -7.64
CA ALA A 359 -0.05 11.55 -6.58
C ALA A 359 0.44 10.26 -5.91
N PHE A 360 0.96 9.32 -6.70
CA PHE A 360 1.54 8.07 -6.22
C PHE A 360 2.80 8.34 -5.40
N TYR A 361 3.80 9.02 -5.96
CA TYR A 361 5.07 9.24 -5.26
C TYR A 361 4.91 10.09 -4.01
N THR A 362 4.04 11.11 -4.00
CA THR A 362 3.79 11.92 -2.80
C THR A 362 3.19 11.09 -1.66
N THR A 363 2.43 10.05 -2.00
CA THR A 363 1.72 9.20 -1.03
C THR A 363 2.59 8.04 -0.58
N PHE A 364 3.19 7.30 -1.53
CA PHE A 364 3.87 6.04 -1.23
C PHE A 364 5.33 6.21 -0.79
N ILE A 365 6.07 7.23 -1.27
CA ILE A 365 7.46 7.44 -0.82
C ILE A 365 7.54 7.55 0.72
N PRO A 366 6.72 8.39 1.39
CA PRO A 366 6.76 8.46 2.86
C PRO A 366 6.19 7.23 3.57
N MET A 367 5.29 6.48 2.92
CA MET A 367 4.74 5.23 3.46
C MET A 367 5.81 4.13 3.53
N GLU A 368 6.75 4.09 2.59
CA GLU A 368 7.86 3.11 2.62
C GLU A 368 8.76 3.28 3.86
N GLY A 369 8.81 4.47 4.46
CA GLY A 369 9.47 4.71 5.75
C GLY A 369 8.69 4.18 6.97
N ARG A 370 7.59 3.45 6.76
CA ARG A 370 6.75 2.87 7.81
C ARG A 370 6.05 1.55 7.44
N ASP A 371 6.49 0.89 6.37
CA ASP A 371 5.93 -0.42 5.93
C ASP A 371 6.70 -1.63 6.50
N GLY A 372 7.70 -1.37 7.36
CA GLY A 372 8.50 -2.37 8.06
C GLY A 372 9.75 -2.82 7.32
N ALA A 373 10.72 -3.37 8.05
CA ALA A 373 11.97 -3.81 7.43
C ALA A 373 11.87 -5.09 6.61
N ASN A 374 10.75 -5.82 6.60
CA ASN A 374 10.63 -7.07 5.83
C ASN A 374 10.25 -6.86 4.36
N ARG A 375 9.79 -5.67 3.99
CA ARG A 375 9.36 -5.36 2.62
C ARG A 375 10.44 -4.56 1.92
N ASN A 376 10.73 -4.94 0.68
CA ASN A 376 11.68 -4.20 -0.14
C ASN A 376 10.94 -3.04 -0.85
N PRO A 377 11.17 -1.78 -0.45
CA PRO A 377 10.47 -0.61 -0.98
C PRO A 377 10.86 -0.30 -2.42
N GLU A 378 12.04 -0.75 -2.86
CA GLU A 378 12.51 -0.57 -4.24
C GLU A 378 11.61 -1.29 -5.25
N LEU A 379 11.01 -2.42 -4.86
CA LEU A 379 10.11 -3.17 -5.74
C LEU A 379 8.83 -2.40 -6.02
N LEU A 380 8.27 -1.69 -5.02
CA LEU A 380 7.07 -0.89 -5.21
C LEU A 380 7.35 0.33 -6.09
N ILE A 381 8.37 1.12 -5.76
CA ILE A 381 8.72 2.33 -6.49
C ILE A 381 9.20 2.01 -7.91
N GLY A 382 10.09 1.03 -8.05
CA GLY A 382 10.58 0.58 -9.35
C GLY A 382 9.47 -0.03 -10.21
N GLY A 383 8.64 -0.89 -9.63
CA GLY A 383 7.50 -1.51 -10.31
C GLY A 383 6.48 -0.49 -10.81
N PHE A 384 6.09 0.47 -9.98
CA PHE A 384 5.20 1.56 -10.39
C PHE A 384 5.82 2.42 -11.49
N THR A 385 7.12 2.73 -11.39
CA THR A 385 7.84 3.47 -12.45
C THR A 385 7.77 2.75 -13.79
N VAL A 386 7.92 1.42 -13.80
CA VAL A 386 7.76 0.59 -15.02
C VAL A 386 6.34 0.69 -15.56
N VAL A 387 5.32 0.57 -14.71
CA VAL A 387 3.92 0.67 -15.13
C VAL A 387 3.65 2.01 -15.80
N ILE A 388 4.04 3.14 -15.18
CA ILE A 388 3.80 4.46 -15.78
C ILE A 388 4.62 4.64 -17.06
N CYS A 389 5.90 4.27 -17.08
CA CYS A 389 6.70 4.29 -18.31
C CYS A 389 6.04 3.48 -19.43
N PHE A 390 5.49 2.31 -19.12
CA PHE A 390 4.80 1.47 -20.08
C PHE A 390 3.56 2.15 -20.68
N LEU A 391 2.89 3.05 -19.98
CA LEU A 391 1.69 3.72 -20.50
C LEU A 391 1.98 4.82 -21.54
N PHE A 392 3.16 5.46 -21.50
CA PHE A 392 3.44 6.61 -22.38
C PHE A 392 4.81 6.59 -23.06
N ALA A 393 5.85 6.01 -22.44
CA ALA A 393 7.22 6.17 -22.89
C ALA A 393 7.45 5.60 -24.30
N PRO A 394 6.91 4.43 -24.70
CA PRO A 394 7.12 3.91 -26.06
C PRO A 394 6.46 4.77 -27.16
N PHE A 395 5.51 5.67 -26.83
CA PHE A 395 4.97 6.64 -27.78
C PHE A 395 5.89 7.85 -28.00
N LEU A 396 6.86 8.07 -27.12
CA LEU A 396 7.78 9.23 -27.15
C LEU A 396 9.23 8.80 -27.42
N ILE A 397 9.77 7.85 -26.65
CA ILE A 397 11.16 7.38 -26.73
C ILE A 397 11.48 6.83 -28.12
N ASN A 398 10.53 6.14 -28.75
CA ASN A 398 10.72 5.60 -30.09
C ASN A 398 10.90 6.67 -31.18
N LEU A 399 10.40 7.89 -30.95
CA LEU A 399 10.60 9.02 -31.87
C LEU A 399 12.06 9.45 -31.93
N LEU A 400 12.86 9.20 -30.87
CA LEU A 400 14.29 9.49 -30.87
C LEU A 400 15.05 8.72 -31.95
N SER A 401 14.50 7.59 -32.43
CA SER A 401 15.07 6.84 -33.56
C SER A 401 15.04 7.61 -34.89
N LEU A 402 14.24 8.68 -35.02
CA LEU A 402 14.26 9.58 -36.18
C LEU A 402 15.48 10.50 -36.20
N VAL A 403 16.18 10.68 -35.07
CA VAL A 403 17.33 11.57 -34.95
C VAL A 403 18.60 10.89 -35.47
N ARG A 404 19.47 11.65 -36.16
CA ARG A 404 20.69 11.13 -36.81
C ARG A 404 21.61 10.34 -35.88
N LYS A 405 21.74 10.74 -34.61
CA LYS A 405 22.57 10.08 -33.58
C LYS A 405 21.72 9.43 -32.48
N SER A 406 20.60 8.81 -32.85
CA SER A 406 19.64 8.22 -31.93
C SER A 406 20.27 7.30 -30.88
N LYS A 407 21.13 6.37 -31.28
CA LYS A 407 21.84 5.45 -30.37
C LYS A 407 22.67 6.19 -29.32
N THR A 408 23.35 7.27 -29.70
CA THR A 408 24.15 8.09 -28.78
C THR A 408 23.25 8.80 -27.76
N ILE A 409 22.14 9.40 -28.21
CA ILE A 409 21.18 10.07 -27.32
C ILE A 409 20.57 9.06 -26.33
N LEU A 410 20.22 7.87 -26.82
CA LEU A 410 19.67 6.80 -25.99
C LEU A 410 20.71 6.31 -24.96
N SER A 411 21.97 6.13 -25.37
CA SER A 411 23.07 5.76 -24.46
C SER A 411 23.30 6.79 -23.34
N CYS A 412 22.95 8.07 -23.53
CA CYS A 412 23.02 9.07 -22.46
C CYS A 412 22.13 8.69 -21.27
N PHE A 413 20.96 8.08 -21.48
CA PHE A 413 20.14 7.59 -20.37
C PHE A 413 20.84 6.48 -19.58
N GLY A 414 21.56 5.58 -20.25
CA GLY A 414 22.38 4.55 -19.59
C GLY A 414 23.53 5.15 -18.77
N ILE A 415 24.18 6.21 -19.26
CA ILE A 415 25.24 6.92 -18.52
C ILE A 415 24.66 7.61 -17.28
N VAL A 416 23.53 8.31 -17.42
CA VAL A 416 22.84 8.95 -16.29
C VAL A 416 22.45 7.92 -15.23
N TRP A 417 21.95 6.76 -15.64
CA TRP A 417 21.64 5.66 -14.73
C TRP A 417 22.88 5.21 -13.93
N ILE A 418 24.03 4.98 -14.58
CA ILE A 418 25.27 4.59 -13.89
C ILE A 418 25.70 5.65 -12.86
N ILE A 419 25.58 6.94 -13.19
CA ILE A 419 25.89 8.04 -12.27
C ILE A 419 24.98 7.98 -11.04
N PHE A 420 23.68 7.79 -11.23
CA PHE A 420 22.71 7.73 -10.12
C PHE A 420 22.88 6.48 -9.26
N MET A 421 23.26 5.34 -9.86
CA MET A 421 23.67 4.16 -9.10
C MET A 421 24.88 4.47 -8.20
N GLY A 422 25.89 5.18 -8.73
CA GLY A 422 27.04 5.64 -7.94
C GLY A 422 26.62 6.56 -6.78
N ILE A 423 25.71 7.50 -7.03
CA ILE A 423 25.17 8.39 -5.98
C ILE A 423 24.43 7.58 -4.91
N ALA A 424 23.57 6.63 -5.30
CA ALA A 424 22.77 5.83 -4.38
C ALA A 424 23.60 4.99 -3.41
N ILE A 425 24.74 4.47 -3.87
CA ILE A 425 25.65 3.62 -3.07
C ILE A 425 26.58 4.47 -2.19
N SER A 426 26.84 5.72 -2.60
CA SER A 426 27.67 6.65 -1.83
C SER A 426 26.93 7.22 -0.61
N PRO A 427 27.63 7.89 0.33
CA PRO A 427 27.00 8.64 1.42
C PRO A 427 25.99 9.71 0.95
N MET A 428 26.11 10.20 -0.29
CA MET A 428 25.13 11.14 -0.86
C MET A 428 23.75 10.49 -1.07
N GLY A 429 23.69 9.16 -1.18
CA GLY A 429 22.47 8.36 -1.25
C GLY A 429 21.82 8.12 0.11
N PHE A 430 22.35 8.69 1.21
CA PHE A 430 21.72 8.55 2.52
C PHE A 430 20.30 9.14 2.51
N PRO A 431 19.27 8.36 2.95
CA PRO A 431 17.87 8.66 2.67
C PRO A 431 17.23 9.61 3.69
N TYR A 432 17.76 9.71 4.90
CA TYR A 432 17.08 10.39 6.01
C TYR A 432 17.56 11.82 6.23
N VAL A 433 16.63 12.69 6.61
CA VAL A 433 16.89 14.10 6.94
C VAL A 433 16.15 14.42 8.23
N GLU A 434 16.85 15.03 9.20
CA GLU A 434 16.24 15.46 10.46
C GLU A 434 15.00 16.32 10.20
N LYS A 435 13.91 16.07 10.93
CA LYS A 435 12.60 16.74 10.86
C LYS A 435 11.82 16.58 9.55
N GLU A 436 12.48 16.50 8.40
CA GLU A 436 11.83 16.48 7.08
C GLU A 436 11.52 15.07 6.59
N ALA A 437 12.45 14.12 6.78
CA ALA A 437 12.31 12.73 6.35
C ALA A 437 13.00 11.81 7.37
N PRO A 438 12.50 11.74 8.61
CA PRO A 438 13.16 10.98 9.67
C PRO A 438 13.00 9.47 9.45
N GLN A 439 14.03 8.71 9.82
CA GLN A 439 13.89 7.26 10.01
C GLN A 439 13.12 7.01 11.31
N ARG A 440 12.26 5.99 11.36
CA ARG A 440 11.38 5.76 12.50
C ARG A 440 11.75 4.50 13.27
N PHE A 441 11.72 4.60 14.59
CA PHE A 441 11.90 3.50 15.52
C PHE A 441 10.85 3.57 16.62
N TYR A 442 10.48 2.39 17.13
CA TYR A 442 9.86 2.29 18.44
C TYR A 442 10.90 1.83 19.46
N ALA A 443 10.85 2.38 20.66
CA ALA A 443 11.66 1.92 21.79
C ALA A 443 10.75 1.79 23.02
N VAL A 444 10.56 0.56 23.49
CA VAL A 444 9.60 0.26 24.56
C VAL A 444 10.34 -0.27 25.77
N HIS A 445 10.28 0.47 26.88
CA HIS A 445 10.89 0.05 28.14
C HIS A 445 9.97 -0.92 28.86
N SER A 446 10.41 -2.18 29.00
CA SER A 446 9.51 -3.30 29.21
C SER A 446 9.95 -4.20 30.35
N THR A 447 8.98 -4.69 31.12
CA THR A 447 9.14 -5.82 32.04
C THR A 447 8.60 -7.08 31.37
N ARG A 448 9.34 -8.20 31.44
CA ARG A 448 8.82 -9.51 31.02
C ARG A 448 8.73 -10.43 32.22
N THR A 449 7.54 -10.96 32.49
CA THR A 449 7.26 -11.87 33.60
C THR A 449 6.70 -13.18 33.05
N PHE A 450 7.36 -14.29 33.36
CA PHE A 450 7.02 -15.62 32.89
C PHE A 450 6.54 -16.46 34.08
N HIS A 451 5.30 -16.94 34.03
CA HIS A 451 4.74 -17.79 35.08
C HIS A 451 4.89 -19.28 34.74
N ASP A 452 5.01 -20.10 35.77
CA ASP A 452 5.00 -21.56 35.64
C ASP A 452 3.59 -22.12 35.36
N ASP A 453 3.52 -23.42 35.14
CA ASP A 453 2.28 -24.19 34.96
C ASP A 453 1.69 -24.71 36.28
N SER A 454 2.19 -24.21 37.42
CA SER A 454 1.67 -24.60 38.72
C SER A 454 0.28 -23.99 38.94
N PRO A 455 -0.60 -24.63 39.76
CA PRO A 455 -1.90 -24.04 40.10
C PRO A 455 -1.81 -22.65 40.77
N THR A 456 -0.67 -22.35 41.39
CA THR A 456 -0.36 -21.07 42.02
C THR A 456 0.18 -20.02 41.04
N MET A 457 0.53 -20.41 39.81
CA MET A 457 1.07 -19.53 38.75
C MET A 457 2.25 -18.71 39.24
N ASN A 458 3.26 -19.36 39.82
CA ASN A 458 4.40 -18.64 40.40
C ASN A 458 5.26 -18.03 39.29
N VAL A 459 5.90 -16.90 39.60
CA VAL A 459 6.88 -16.29 38.69
C VAL A 459 8.10 -17.20 38.58
N LYS A 460 8.32 -17.76 37.39
CA LYS A 460 9.47 -18.58 37.05
C LYS A 460 10.70 -17.73 36.77
N TYR A 461 10.52 -16.66 36.00
CA TYR A 461 11.58 -15.77 35.55
C TYR A 461 11.02 -14.37 35.27
N GLU A 462 11.81 -13.35 35.60
CA GLU A 462 11.50 -11.95 35.32
C GLU A 462 12.75 -11.24 34.82
N ASP A 463 12.61 -10.43 33.76
CA ASP A 463 13.67 -9.58 33.24
C ASP A 463 13.14 -8.22 32.76
N PHE A 464 14.08 -7.32 32.43
CA PHE A 464 13.79 -5.94 32.04
C PHE A 464 14.69 -5.50 30.89
N GLY A 465 14.15 -4.68 30.00
CA GLY A 465 14.90 -4.24 28.83
C GLY A 465 14.18 -3.25 27.94
N PHE A 466 14.92 -2.72 26.96
CA PHE A 466 14.41 -1.89 25.88
C PHE A 466 14.15 -2.77 24.66
N TYR A 467 12.88 -2.84 24.25
CA TYR A 467 12.49 -3.47 23.01
C TYR A 467 12.50 -2.43 21.88
N VAL A 468 13.40 -2.58 20.92
CA VAL A 468 13.60 -1.63 19.82
C VAL A 468 13.08 -2.24 18.52
N VAL A 469 12.17 -1.52 17.85
CA VAL A 469 11.53 -1.98 16.60
C VAL A 469 11.84 -1.01 15.46
N PRO A 470 12.67 -1.40 14.49
CA PRO A 470 12.83 -0.67 13.23
C PRO A 470 11.55 -0.69 12.40
N VAL A 471 11.16 0.46 11.87
CA VAL A 471 9.90 0.64 11.12
C VAL A 471 10.12 0.66 9.59
N ASP A 472 11.37 0.69 9.13
CA ASP A 472 11.70 0.69 7.69
C ASP A 472 12.84 -0.28 7.33
N ARG A 473 13.20 -0.32 6.05
CA ARG A 473 14.10 -1.32 5.44
C ARG A 473 15.58 -1.17 5.78
N ARG A 474 16.02 -0.15 6.55
CA ARG A 474 17.44 0.04 6.89
C ARG A 474 17.72 -0.02 8.38
N PRO A 475 17.43 -1.14 9.08
CA PRO A 475 17.73 -1.26 10.51
C PRO A 475 19.23 -1.13 10.82
N GLN A 476 20.10 -1.43 9.85
CA GLN A 476 21.56 -1.39 10.04
C GLN A 476 22.12 0.04 10.17
N SER A 477 21.32 1.06 9.85
CA SER A 477 21.75 2.46 9.96
C SER A 477 22.11 2.88 11.38
N ILE A 478 21.66 2.13 12.40
CA ILE A 478 21.93 2.35 13.81
C ILE A 478 22.77 1.22 14.46
N ASP A 479 23.33 0.29 13.69
CA ASP A 479 24.09 -0.85 14.25
C ASP A 479 25.25 -0.38 15.15
N PHE A 480 25.87 0.76 14.82
CA PHE A 480 26.94 1.39 15.61
C PHE A 480 26.51 1.73 17.05
N MET A 481 25.22 1.91 17.32
CA MET A 481 24.71 2.19 18.66
C MET A 481 24.79 0.97 19.56
N PHE A 482 24.75 -0.24 18.98
CA PHE A 482 24.66 -1.50 19.72
C PHE A 482 25.99 -2.22 19.91
N GLU A 483 27.10 -1.70 19.37
CA GLU A 483 28.41 -2.34 19.44
C GLU A 483 28.93 -2.55 20.88
N GLU A 484 28.60 -1.64 21.79
CA GLU A 484 29.03 -1.69 23.20
C GLU A 484 27.91 -2.14 24.16
N MET A 485 26.73 -2.50 23.65
CA MET A 485 25.57 -2.88 24.46
C MET A 485 25.35 -4.39 24.45
N ASN A 486 24.91 -4.94 25.59
CA ASN A 486 24.45 -6.32 25.64
C ASN A 486 23.04 -6.40 25.06
N PHE A 487 22.94 -6.77 23.78
CA PHE A 487 21.67 -6.90 23.08
C PHE A 487 21.46 -8.31 22.55
N THR A 488 20.21 -8.73 22.50
CA THR A 488 19.78 -9.98 21.87
C THR A 488 18.84 -9.68 20.71
N LYS A 489 19.00 -10.42 19.61
CA LYS A 489 18.00 -10.48 18.53
C LYS A 489 17.04 -11.63 18.81
N SER A 490 15.96 -11.74 18.04
CA SER A 490 15.03 -12.87 18.19
C SER A 490 15.77 -14.21 18.06
N ASP A 491 15.76 -15.02 19.12
CA ASP A 491 16.28 -16.38 19.11
C ASP A 491 15.15 -17.37 18.81
N ALA A 492 15.37 -18.27 17.84
CA ALA A 492 14.38 -19.26 17.42
C ALA A 492 13.97 -20.18 18.58
N ASN A 493 14.91 -20.59 19.43
CA ASN A 493 14.62 -21.49 20.54
C ASN A 493 13.72 -20.83 21.60
N PHE A 494 14.01 -19.56 21.92
CA PHE A 494 13.17 -18.78 22.84
C PHE A 494 11.78 -18.49 22.24
N CYS A 495 11.72 -18.24 20.93
CA CYS A 495 10.47 -18.04 20.20
C CYS A 495 9.56 -19.27 20.16
N GLU A 496 10.11 -20.48 20.23
CA GLU A 496 9.33 -21.72 20.31
C GLU A 496 8.80 -21.97 21.73
N ALA A 497 9.58 -21.60 22.75
CA ALA A 497 9.22 -21.81 24.15
C ALA A 497 8.16 -20.82 24.67
N GLU A 498 8.22 -19.57 24.23
CA GLU A 498 7.40 -18.48 24.74
C GLU A 498 6.58 -17.80 23.64
N ILE A 499 5.33 -17.47 23.96
CA ILE A 499 4.41 -16.79 23.03
C ILE A 499 5.07 -15.49 22.53
N MET A 500 5.12 -15.32 21.21
CA MET A 500 5.73 -14.15 20.57
C MET A 500 7.18 -13.88 21.01
N CYS A 501 7.94 -14.92 21.37
CA CYS A 501 9.32 -14.81 21.86
C CYS A 501 9.45 -13.90 23.09
N GLY A 502 8.40 -13.78 23.92
CA GLY A 502 8.38 -12.89 25.06
C GLY A 502 8.44 -11.40 24.71
N PHE A 503 8.25 -11.00 23.46
CA PHE A 503 8.36 -9.59 23.08
C PHE A 503 7.06 -8.82 23.32
N PRO A 504 7.14 -7.54 23.73
CA PRO A 504 5.98 -6.69 23.99
C PRO A 504 5.37 -6.18 22.67
N ILE A 505 4.64 -7.05 21.98
CA ILE A 505 3.99 -6.74 20.71
C ILE A 505 2.81 -5.77 20.90
N TYR A 506 3.00 -4.53 20.45
CA TYR A 506 1.99 -3.47 20.53
C TYR A 506 0.84 -3.61 19.54
N SER A 507 1.14 -4.00 18.31
CA SER A 507 0.14 -4.06 17.26
C SER A 507 0.38 -5.22 16.32
N SER A 508 -0.64 -5.58 15.56
CA SER A 508 -0.55 -6.63 14.57
C SER A 508 0.51 -6.37 13.48
N ARG A 509 0.91 -5.11 13.23
CA ARG A 509 2.02 -4.77 12.33
C ARG A 509 3.37 -5.26 12.87
N TRP A 510 3.54 -5.26 14.19
CA TRP A 510 4.80 -5.65 14.83
C TRP A 510 5.02 -7.16 14.80
N LEU A 511 3.98 -7.95 14.56
CA LEU A 511 4.08 -9.41 14.40
C LEU A 511 5.06 -9.78 13.28
N GLU A 512 5.00 -9.07 12.16
CA GLU A 512 5.93 -9.29 11.05
C GLU A 512 7.34 -8.75 11.41
N TRP A 513 7.42 -7.62 12.10
CA TRP A 513 8.68 -6.89 12.36
C TRP A 513 9.53 -7.48 13.48
N ARG A 514 9.01 -8.45 14.22
CA ARG A 514 9.66 -9.09 15.37
C ARG A 514 11.08 -9.58 15.08
N ASN A 515 11.31 -10.22 13.93
CA ASN A 515 12.59 -10.85 13.61
C ASN A 515 13.73 -9.83 13.39
N GLN A 516 13.39 -8.56 13.15
CA GLN A 516 14.36 -7.47 12.97
C GLN A 516 14.50 -6.59 14.23
N SER A 517 13.77 -6.93 15.30
CA SER A 517 13.73 -6.15 16.53
C SER A 517 14.86 -6.56 17.47
N PHE A 518 15.21 -5.68 18.39
CA PHE A 518 16.30 -5.84 19.33
C PHE A 518 15.78 -5.78 20.77
N TRP A 519 16.38 -6.57 21.65
CA TRP A 519 16.18 -6.48 23.09
C TRP A 519 17.49 -6.09 23.75
N VAL A 520 17.52 -4.91 24.37
CA VAL A 520 18.67 -4.40 25.12
C VAL A 520 18.38 -4.55 26.60
N GLU A 521 19.27 -5.21 27.35
CA GLU A 521 19.11 -5.36 28.80
C GLU A 521 19.16 -3.99 29.49
N ALA A 522 18.24 -3.75 30.44
CA ALA A 522 18.12 -2.45 31.10
C ALA A 522 17.58 -2.58 32.53
N SER A 523 17.49 -1.45 33.24
CA SER A 523 16.85 -1.40 34.56
C SER A 523 15.33 -1.61 34.47
N GLN A 524 14.72 -1.88 35.61
CA GLN A 524 13.28 -2.11 35.71
C GLN A 524 12.47 -0.81 35.47
N PRO A 525 11.43 -0.83 34.61
CA PRO A 525 10.51 0.30 34.47
C PRO A 525 9.63 0.47 35.72
N VAL A 526 9.06 1.65 35.92
CA VAL A 526 8.18 1.93 37.06
C VAL A 526 6.94 1.02 37.03
N LYS A 527 6.86 0.03 37.94
CA LYS A 527 5.75 -0.93 38.04
C LYS A 527 4.48 -0.24 38.54
N THR A 528 3.62 0.22 37.64
CA THR A 528 2.29 0.73 37.98
C THR A 528 1.27 0.27 36.94
N GLY A 529 0.16 -0.35 37.37
CA GLY A 529 -0.99 -0.64 36.51
C GLY A 529 -0.74 -1.60 35.34
N TRP A 530 0.09 -2.64 35.54
CA TRP A 530 0.31 -3.72 34.57
C TRP A 530 -0.92 -4.63 34.43
N PRO A 531 -1.07 -5.32 33.28
CA PRO A 531 -2.22 -6.18 33.04
C PRO A 531 -2.24 -7.33 34.05
N THR A 532 -3.41 -7.63 34.56
CA THR A 532 -3.65 -8.71 35.51
C THR A 532 -4.62 -9.71 34.90
N LEU A 533 -4.34 -10.99 35.13
CA LEU A 533 -5.20 -12.09 34.73
C LEU A 533 -5.85 -12.72 35.96
N LYS A 534 -7.18 -12.83 35.95
CA LYS A 534 -7.92 -13.52 37.00
C LYS A 534 -8.82 -14.59 36.39
N ILE A 535 -8.71 -15.83 36.88
CA ILE A 535 -9.66 -16.89 36.57
C ILE A 535 -10.88 -16.70 37.47
N ILE A 536 -12.04 -16.43 36.86
CA ILE A 536 -13.32 -16.27 37.57
C ILE A 536 -13.97 -17.63 37.82
N SER A 537 -14.02 -18.48 36.80
CA SER A 537 -14.49 -19.86 36.92
C SER A 537 -13.78 -20.80 35.94
N LYS A 538 -13.67 -22.07 36.32
CA LYS A 538 -13.21 -23.20 35.51
C LYS A 538 -14.23 -24.31 35.67
N GLU A 539 -15.00 -24.57 34.62
CA GLU A 539 -16.15 -25.49 34.65
C GLU A 539 -15.99 -26.56 33.58
N GLN A 540 -16.14 -27.83 33.97
CA GLN A 540 -16.12 -28.93 33.02
C GLN A 540 -17.54 -29.19 32.48
N THR A 541 -17.80 -28.75 31.25
CA THR A 541 -19.12 -28.86 30.61
C THR A 541 -19.40 -30.28 30.10
N SER A 542 -18.36 -31.04 29.74
CA SER A 542 -18.45 -32.46 29.36
C SER A 542 -17.16 -33.21 29.71
N SER A 543 -17.12 -34.55 29.60
CA SER A 543 -15.87 -35.30 29.87
C SER A 543 -14.69 -34.82 28.99
N LYS A 544 -14.99 -34.23 27.83
CA LYS A 544 -14.00 -33.77 26.83
C LYS A 544 -14.02 -32.26 26.59
N THR A 545 -14.73 -31.49 27.41
CA THR A 545 -14.90 -30.05 27.20
C THR A 545 -14.78 -29.28 28.50
N ILE A 546 -14.02 -28.19 28.46
CA ILE A 546 -13.81 -27.31 29.61
C ILE A 546 -14.04 -25.84 29.21
N LEU A 547 -14.68 -25.10 30.11
CA LEU A 547 -15.00 -23.68 29.97
C LEU A 547 -14.19 -22.88 31.00
N PHE A 548 -13.45 -21.89 30.52
CA PHE A 548 -12.77 -20.91 31.35
C PHE A 548 -13.47 -19.57 31.25
N THR A 549 -13.75 -18.94 32.39
CA THR A 549 -14.17 -17.53 32.46
C THR A 549 -13.01 -16.71 33.03
N LEU A 550 -12.52 -15.75 32.25
CA LEU A 550 -11.36 -14.94 32.56
C LEU A 550 -11.75 -13.46 32.70
N GLU A 551 -11.03 -12.75 33.55
CA GLU A 551 -11.07 -11.30 33.70
C GLU A 551 -9.67 -10.74 33.49
N VAL A 552 -9.57 -9.77 32.58
CA VAL A 552 -8.34 -9.03 32.29
C VAL A 552 -8.55 -7.56 32.62
N ALA A 553 -7.71 -7.01 33.50
CA ALA A 553 -7.69 -5.60 33.86
C ALA A 553 -6.28 -5.04 33.66
N GLY A 554 -6.11 -3.80 33.24
CA GLY A 554 -4.77 -3.26 32.94
C GLY A 554 -4.81 -1.88 32.30
N PRO A 555 -3.78 -1.50 31.53
CA PRO A 555 -3.70 -0.20 30.86
C PRO A 555 -4.66 -0.09 29.66
N HIS A 556 -4.74 1.12 29.08
CA HIS A 556 -5.63 1.46 27.96
C HIS A 556 -5.34 0.71 26.65
N HIS A 557 -4.18 0.07 26.52
CA HIS A 557 -3.82 -0.78 25.38
C HIS A 557 -3.28 -2.13 25.88
N ILE A 558 -3.98 -3.22 25.55
CA ILE A 558 -3.61 -4.59 25.91
C ILE A 558 -3.67 -5.49 24.66
N SER A 559 -2.54 -6.08 24.29
CA SER A 559 -2.50 -7.19 23.34
C SER A 559 -2.63 -8.51 24.10
N ILE A 560 -3.53 -9.38 23.65
CA ILE A 560 -3.79 -10.69 24.26
C ILE A 560 -3.52 -11.76 23.21
N PHE A 561 -2.66 -12.72 23.55
CA PHE A 561 -2.37 -13.89 22.71
C PHE A 561 -2.81 -15.16 23.41
N ILE A 562 -3.55 -16.01 22.71
CA ILE A 562 -4.08 -17.27 23.24
C ILE A 562 -3.56 -18.43 22.38
N GLN A 563 -2.84 -19.37 22.98
CA GLN A 563 -2.27 -20.54 22.33
C GLN A 563 -2.78 -21.82 23.00
N PRO A 564 -3.72 -22.55 22.39
CA PRO A 564 -4.08 -23.89 22.85
C PRO A 564 -2.85 -24.81 22.94
N THR A 565 -2.77 -25.68 23.95
CA THR A 565 -1.71 -26.68 24.04
C THR A 565 -1.88 -27.79 23.02
N HIS A 566 -0.84 -28.60 22.82
CA HIS A 566 -0.82 -29.61 21.77
C HIS A 566 -1.95 -30.64 21.98
N GLY A 567 -2.86 -30.75 21.01
CA GLY A 567 -4.02 -31.66 21.05
C GLY A 567 -5.31 -31.03 21.58
N VAL A 568 -5.26 -29.82 22.16
CA VAL A 568 -6.42 -29.06 22.61
C VAL A 568 -6.90 -28.13 21.49
N LYS A 569 -8.22 -28.04 21.28
CA LYS A 569 -8.84 -27.14 20.31
C LYS A 569 -9.75 -26.12 21.00
N LEU A 570 -9.62 -24.86 20.63
CA LEU A 570 -10.57 -23.80 21.01
C LEU A 570 -11.83 -23.97 20.15
N MET A 571 -12.97 -24.22 20.79
CA MET A 571 -14.25 -24.50 20.12
C MET A 571 -15.17 -23.30 20.07
N ASP A 572 -15.22 -22.52 21.15
CA ASP A 572 -16.02 -21.31 21.24
C ASP A 572 -15.37 -20.29 22.18
N TRP A 573 -15.79 -19.04 22.06
CA TRP A 573 -15.33 -17.94 22.91
C TRP A 573 -16.32 -16.77 22.89
N SER A 574 -16.12 -15.79 23.79
CA SER A 574 -16.97 -14.60 23.81
C SER A 574 -16.84 -13.70 22.59
N PHE A 575 -15.81 -13.89 21.76
CA PHE A 575 -15.48 -12.99 20.64
C PHE A 575 -16.11 -13.44 19.32
N THR A 576 -15.86 -12.69 18.24
CA THR A 576 -16.36 -13.08 16.90
C THR A 576 -15.88 -14.47 16.51
N LYS A 577 -16.76 -15.30 15.95
CA LYS A 577 -16.46 -16.69 15.58
C LYS A 577 -15.62 -16.82 14.29
N ILE A 578 -15.41 -15.72 13.56
CA ILE A 578 -14.69 -15.69 12.28
C ILE A 578 -13.33 -16.41 12.34
N PRO A 579 -12.43 -16.16 13.32
CA PRO A 579 -11.14 -16.85 13.40
C PRO A 579 -11.26 -18.37 13.59
N LEU A 580 -12.32 -18.83 14.26
CA LEU A 580 -12.58 -20.25 14.48
C LEU A 580 -13.16 -20.89 13.22
N GLU A 581 -14.15 -20.26 12.59
CA GLU A 581 -14.80 -20.74 11.36
C GLU A 581 -13.83 -20.79 10.16
N GLN A 582 -12.90 -19.84 10.08
CA GLN A 582 -11.91 -19.76 9.00
C GLN A 582 -10.59 -20.48 9.33
N ASN A 583 -10.52 -21.22 10.44
CA ASN A 583 -9.35 -22.00 10.87
C ASN A 583 -8.05 -21.18 10.90
N PHE A 584 -8.06 -20.04 11.61
CA PHE A 584 -6.86 -19.21 11.75
C PHE A 584 -5.76 -19.96 12.51
N THR A 585 -4.51 -19.67 12.15
CA THR A 585 -3.34 -20.24 12.82
C THR A 585 -3.15 -19.64 14.20
N THR A 586 -2.94 -20.51 15.19
CA THR A 586 -2.58 -20.09 16.56
C THR A 586 -1.19 -19.46 16.61
N PRO A 587 -0.91 -18.56 17.57
CA PRO A 587 -1.81 -18.09 18.62
C PRO A 587 -2.87 -17.10 18.11
N TYR A 588 -4.06 -17.12 18.72
CA TYR A 588 -5.13 -16.14 18.46
C TYR A 588 -4.75 -14.79 19.07
N TYR A 589 -4.90 -13.72 18.29
CA TYR A 589 -4.55 -12.36 18.69
C TYR A 589 -5.80 -11.50 18.91
N LEU A 590 -5.87 -10.84 20.06
CA LEU A 590 -6.90 -9.87 20.40
C LEU A 590 -6.20 -8.56 20.80
N TYR A 591 -6.77 -7.44 20.37
CA TYR A 591 -6.32 -6.11 20.80
C TYR A 591 -7.46 -5.44 21.56
N PHE A 592 -7.27 -5.28 22.86
CA PHE A 592 -8.21 -4.60 23.74
C PHE A 592 -7.72 -3.19 24.01
N SER A 593 -8.58 -2.21 23.78
CA SER A 593 -8.31 -0.82 24.11
C SER A 593 -9.54 -0.10 24.59
N TYR A 594 -9.38 0.80 25.54
CA TYR A 594 -10.43 1.67 26.05
C TYR A 594 -9.92 3.11 26.19
N ALA A 595 -10.85 4.07 26.23
CA ALA A 595 -10.53 5.47 26.45
C ALA A 595 -10.90 5.90 27.87
N LEU A 596 -12.19 6.11 28.13
CA LEU A 596 -12.69 6.67 29.42
C LEU A 596 -13.20 5.60 30.39
N ASP A 597 -13.47 4.38 29.92
CA ASP A 597 -14.06 3.31 30.72
C ASP A 597 -13.01 2.20 30.97
N PRO A 598 -12.40 2.15 32.16
CA PRO A 598 -11.39 1.15 32.51
C PRO A 598 -12.01 -0.17 32.99
N THR A 599 -13.30 -0.44 32.69
CA THR A 599 -13.96 -1.68 33.09
C THR A 599 -13.17 -2.90 32.61
N PRO A 600 -12.83 -3.85 33.51
CA PRO A 600 -12.12 -5.07 33.14
C PRO A 600 -12.83 -5.86 32.04
N LEU A 601 -12.04 -6.40 31.10
CA LEU A 601 -12.53 -7.26 30.04
C LEU A 601 -12.82 -8.65 30.61
N ARG A 602 -14.10 -9.02 30.66
CA ARG A 602 -14.54 -10.38 31.01
C ARG A 602 -14.91 -11.16 29.77
N PHE A 603 -14.37 -12.35 29.62
CA PHE A 603 -14.64 -13.24 28.48
C PHE A 603 -14.50 -14.71 28.87
N HIS A 604 -15.10 -15.58 28.08
CA HIS A 604 -15.02 -17.02 28.21
C HIS A 604 -14.30 -17.67 27.02
N LEU A 605 -13.65 -18.80 27.29
CA LEU A 605 -12.98 -19.67 26.32
C LEU A 605 -13.42 -21.11 26.55
N GLU A 606 -13.93 -21.77 25.52
CA GLU A 606 -14.36 -23.16 25.57
C GLU A 606 -13.40 -24.04 24.78
N PHE A 607 -12.76 -24.99 25.45
CA PHE A 607 -11.78 -25.89 24.86
C PHE A 607 -12.28 -27.33 24.82
N LYS A 608 -11.87 -28.06 23.79
CA LYS A 608 -12.11 -29.49 23.64
C LYS A 608 -10.81 -30.25 23.46
N TRP A 609 -10.69 -31.38 24.14
CA TRP A 609 -9.57 -32.30 24.03
C TRP A 609 -10.07 -33.71 23.67
N GLU A 610 -9.21 -34.53 23.08
CA GLU A 610 -9.54 -35.90 22.69
C GLU A 610 -9.55 -36.85 23.90
N THR A 611 -8.75 -36.53 24.93
CA THR A 611 -8.65 -37.23 26.21
C THR A 611 -9.60 -36.65 27.25
N GLU A 612 -9.92 -37.44 28.27
CA GLU A 612 -10.70 -37.00 29.44
C GLU A 612 -9.80 -36.51 30.59
N ASP A 613 -8.48 -36.67 30.43
CA ASP A 613 -7.49 -36.20 31.39
C ASP A 613 -7.18 -34.72 31.16
N TRP A 614 -7.46 -33.90 32.18
CA TRP A 614 -7.23 -32.44 32.19
C TRP A 614 -6.18 -32.05 33.24
N SER A 615 -5.29 -32.96 33.64
CA SER A 615 -4.27 -32.70 34.66
C SER A 615 -3.13 -31.77 34.21
N GLY A 616 -3.02 -31.47 32.91
CA GLY A 616 -2.02 -30.56 32.34
C GLY A 616 -2.59 -29.18 31.97
N SER A 617 -1.72 -28.32 31.42
CA SER A 617 -2.15 -27.02 30.88
C SER A 617 -3.00 -27.20 29.62
N THR A 618 -4.12 -26.48 29.59
CA THR A 618 -5.09 -26.42 28.50
C THR A 618 -4.66 -25.41 27.43
N PHE A 619 -4.13 -24.26 27.84
CA PHE A 619 -3.65 -23.23 26.93
C PHE A 619 -2.60 -22.33 27.59
N ALA A 620 -1.78 -21.70 26.77
CA ALA A 620 -0.93 -20.59 27.18
C ALA A 620 -1.58 -19.26 26.78
N ILE A 621 -1.46 -18.25 27.64
CA ILE A 621 -1.96 -16.89 27.39
C ILE A 621 -0.86 -15.88 27.70
N ALA A 622 -0.69 -14.89 26.82
CA ALA A 622 0.18 -13.75 27.06
C ALA A 622 -0.64 -12.45 27.03
N LEU A 623 -0.45 -11.61 28.05
CA LEU A 623 -1.00 -10.27 28.16
C LEU A 623 0.13 -9.26 28.02
N ILE A 624 -0.04 -8.31 27.13
CA ILE A 624 0.97 -7.28 26.86
C ILE A 624 0.33 -5.92 27.05
N GLY A 625 0.66 -5.26 28.16
CA GLY A 625 0.11 -3.95 28.50
C GLY A 625 1.03 -2.84 28.04
N HIS A 626 0.50 -1.88 27.28
CA HIS A 626 1.23 -0.69 26.84
C HIS A 626 0.62 0.57 27.43
N LYS A 627 1.48 1.47 27.91
CA LYS A 627 1.11 2.78 28.43
C LYS A 627 1.69 3.87 27.56
N VAL A 628 1.01 4.20 26.47
CA VAL A 628 1.54 5.13 25.46
C VAL A 628 1.61 6.57 25.97
N ASP A 629 0.78 6.92 26.95
CA ASP A 629 0.73 8.25 27.57
C ASP A 629 1.74 8.46 28.72
N ASP A 630 2.41 7.39 29.17
CA ASP A 630 3.26 7.39 30.37
C ASP A 630 4.74 7.55 29.99
N ILE A 631 5.26 8.77 30.16
CA ILE A 631 6.66 9.14 29.92
C ILE A 631 7.48 9.01 31.22
N ASN A 632 7.05 8.21 32.19
CA ASN A 632 7.84 7.98 33.41
C ASN A 632 9.04 7.07 33.07
N THR A 633 10.06 7.70 32.51
CA THR A 633 11.28 7.06 32.01
C THR A 633 12.35 7.07 33.09
N THR A 634 12.95 5.92 33.37
CA THR A 634 14.18 5.81 34.14
C THR A 634 15.32 6.57 33.44
N ASP A 635 16.38 6.92 34.17
CA ASP A 635 17.47 7.73 33.63
C ASP A 635 18.28 7.01 32.54
N ASP A 636 18.46 5.69 32.66
CA ASP A 636 19.07 4.85 31.62
C ASP A 636 18.24 4.84 30.34
N PHE A 637 16.91 4.79 30.43
CA PHE A 637 16.03 4.85 29.26
C PHE A 637 16.10 6.22 28.58
N ARG A 638 16.15 7.32 29.35
CA ARG A 638 16.38 8.67 28.78
C ARG A 638 17.70 8.75 28.05
N GLN A 639 18.78 8.24 28.64
CA GLN A 639 20.11 8.22 28.03
C GLN A 639 20.11 7.39 26.74
N PHE A 640 19.47 6.22 26.77
CA PHE A 640 19.30 5.38 25.58
C PHE A 640 18.57 6.12 24.46
N LEU A 641 17.44 6.79 24.76
CA LEU A 641 16.71 7.58 23.76
C LEU A 641 17.54 8.75 23.20
N MET A 642 18.38 9.37 24.02
CA MET A 642 19.29 10.46 23.58
C MET A 642 20.45 9.99 22.71
N SER A 643 20.79 8.70 22.75
CA SER A 643 21.87 8.13 21.93
C SER A 643 21.51 7.98 20.45
N PHE A 644 20.22 8.03 20.10
CA PHE A 644 19.77 7.95 18.71
C PHE A 644 20.25 9.16 17.88
N PRO A 645 20.65 8.94 16.62
CA PRO A 645 21.12 10.02 15.76
C PRO A 645 20.01 11.03 15.45
N ALA A 646 20.38 12.28 15.16
CA ALA A 646 19.42 13.38 14.95
C ALA A 646 18.41 13.14 13.82
N TRP A 647 18.76 12.34 12.81
CA TRP A 647 17.86 11.97 11.72
C TRP A 647 16.80 10.94 12.13
N ALA A 648 16.93 10.28 13.28
CA ALA A 648 15.98 9.29 13.78
C ALA A 648 14.88 9.94 14.61
N HIS A 649 13.65 9.46 14.42
CA HIS A 649 12.53 9.69 15.30
C HIS A 649 12.21 8.41 16.07
N VAL A 650 12.29 8.49 17.40
CA VAL A 650 11.93 7.39 18.29
C VAL A 650 10.61 7.71 18.98
N SER A 651 9.63 6.82 18.80
CA SER A 651 8.41 6.80 19.60
C SER A 651 8.63 5.84 20.77
N ALA A 652 8.49 6.35 21.99
CA ALA A 652 8.90 5.63 23.18
C ALA A 652 7.86 5.69 24.30
N TRP A 653 7.69 4.57 25.00
CA TRP A 653 6.77 4.41 26.12
C TRP A 653 7.13 3.17 26.95
N THR A 654 6.37 2.91 28.02
CA THR A 654 6.58 1.74 28.90
C THR A 654 5.61 0.61 28.60
N SER A 655 6.04 -0.64 28.81
CA SER A 655 5.18 -1.80 28.64
C SER A 655 5.49 -2.96 29.58
N SER A 656 4.65 -3.99 29.49
CA SER A 656 4.78 -5.25 30.21
C SER A 656 4.45 -6.39 29.25
N TYR A 657 5.14 -7.52 29.41
CA TYR A 657 4.77 -8.81 28.86
C TYR A 657 4.58 -9.76 30.03
N GLU A 658 3.42 -10.36 30.15
CA GLU A 658 3.13 -11.37 31.17
C GLU A 658 2.55 -12.61 30.50
N SER A 659 3.04 -13.80 30.86
CA SER A 659 2.57 -15.06 30.28
C SER A 659 2.26 -16.12 31.32
N TRP A 660 1.23 -16.92 31.05
CA TRP A 660 0.73 -17.99 31.90
C TRP A 660 0.45 -19.26 31.09
N LYS A 661 0.58 -20.43 31.72
CA LYS A 661 0.11 -21.73 31.21
C LYS A 661 -0.98 -22.24 32.14
N LEU A 662 -2.22 -22.29 31.66
CA LEU A 662 -3.45 -22.49 32.47
C LEU A 662 -4.13 -23.82 32.23
#